data_AF-A0A484HJZ2-F1
#
_entry.id   AF-A0A484HJZ2-F1
#
_cell.length_a   1.000
_cell.length_b   1.000
_cell.length_c   1.000
_cell.angle_alpha   90.00
_cell.angle_beta   90.00
_cell.angle_gamma   90.00
#
_symmetry.space_group_name_H-M   'P 1'
#
loop_
_entity.id
_entity.type
_entity.pdbx_description
1 polymer ?
#
loop_
_entity_poly.entity_id
_entity_poly.type
_entity_poly.pdbx_seq_one_letter_code
_entity_poly.pdbx_strand_id
1 'polypeptide(L)'
;MIFKRIVFWALLTVFVFSSVSGHAARRGVKTAENPGASEPAALLNIPARILEKEIKSLALGKGSVVKEIFRLDLDPVRRLAVVAGIIEIPAGILRGGKGDSGAGASRHDFMAAISFPSAKMTARTRYLRLQIVELKLDGHSHLQAARVATNFLSVLLTETGLARYLLYEGKGRDASGKDLKDRISAFIENRGLIFREGAVSVKLDLKAFGDLRKFSPLADFRMWRFAPALFRGQPAFRIEAGVGKPGKAWLEEARKKTDRDAAFLKKAREKQYPKYADIGAFQKDLDAFIERRRSVIGFPESPPGPRRRDMETFSARMEARARSELSVRNPLFKAWPKKTHDRVLKEARNEAERFYDDLNQRIKLEAAIARGGRDAPGLPFAEKLVSQRAIDQAIRYYRHVKVDGQSLFSSLDAVLAPHLPGFIVRGALSLDIGRILSMAAKGRDVAEKPIRARAFGGSSVPFEAALRLWMKDGNVASLDVAYVSLFSGSDRMVFSNKRRHGHFLFDFARMLLMKSAASMLADKPPGGERMDISFDAEHGKIDFAINPRVLVKEIMGVRNDIQAWDFEPVYFREMDQTFLKMAAGDGVRTKDYVQSLVSGKFKADSDAFSGTGGAEGPLDLRIILNIRSVQKIANRILEKIHEKESRKVREAVFRKTPGTHYLVEKISLEPVENRLRMSATASRVKISKRWVINPARWVKGPYFISEKRASVYADLGLSAVVARDVMEESAPGRFDLSRELLKLEITGAGFDIENPSLAQNVMVGLVGDLDLDGSAPSGIMKRFILKKIAPYLNAAGENEGKTEIAGVRLNRFVKIFTHTGDIYFQINPRLVSPAFDVALISNRTHNGVPLGFFMEPSRDRKDARLVFDFKTRGAMPEEDKAALLAVARMADSLFKPYLDEKSPERLLKELKKLKLFDRAFHSGDLAKLSLFHRIRRMMGLYYPIARLTLASGAEPPHGRDGDLRIGATGIEIVCFLEAAAALEKNTAALIERAKKAGIAHEVPYMKEFGEFKTLLAGRIIAPLAEKYERDHRPVNRRMLKRGVTDWNRHYYPEAEFSALVYGGMEKARNRK
;
A
#
# COMPACT_ATOMS: atom_id res chain seq x y z
N MET A 1 -16.88 -11.39 24.19
CA MET A 1 -17.22 -11.03 25.59
C MET A 1 -18.22 -9.88 25.71
N ILE A 2 -18.13 -8.81 24.91
CA ILE A 2 -19.19 -7.76 24.79
C ILE A 2 -20.56 -8.40 24.50
N PHE A 3 -20.62 -9.41 23.64
CA PHE A 3 -21.84 -10.17 23.39
C PHE A 3 -22.26 -11.10 24.55
N LYS A 4 -21.30 -11.79 25.20
CA LYS A 4 -21.49 -12.52 26.48
C LYS A 4 -22.17 -11.62 27.53
N ARG A 5 -21.91 -10.31 27.43
CA ARG A 5 -22.43 -9.26 28.28
C ARG A 5 -23.71 -8.63 27.77
N ILE A 6 -23.99 -8.61 26.46
CA ILE A 6 -25.32 -8.31 25.91
C ILE A 6 -26.30 -9.44 26.24
N VAL A 7 -25.84 -10.69 26.21
CA VAL A 7 -26.54 -11.87 26.73
C VAL A 7 -26.66 -11.79 28.25
N PHE A 8 -25.60 -11.37 28.97
CA PHE A 8 -25.71 -11.02 30.39
C PHE A 8 -26.72 -9.90 30.58
N TRP A 9 -26.82 -8.87 29.76
CA TRP A 9 -27.80 -7.78 29.88
C TRP A 9 -29.21 -8.26 29.53
N ALA A 10 -29.40 -9.14 28.55
CA ALA A 10 -30.69 -9.76 28.26
C ALA A 10 -31.12 -10.70 29.41
N LEU A 11 -30.17 -11.46 29.97
CA LEU A 11 -30.34 -12.27 31.17
C LEU A 11 -30.51 -11.41 32.42
N LEU A 12 -29.80 -10.29 32.56
CA LEU A 12 -29.87 -9.31 33.65
C LEU A 12 -31.23 -8.66 33.58
N THR A 13 -31.71 -8.28 32.40
CA THR A 13 -33.08 -7.80 32.21
C THR A 13 -34.04 -8.87 32.75
N VAL A 14 -33.92 -10.14 32.32
CA VAL A 14 -34.72 -11.26 32.84
C VAL A 14 -34.54 -11.51 34.36
N PHE A 15 -33.34 -11.25 34.92
CA PHE A 15 -32.96 -11.54 36.31
C PHE A 15 -33.27 -10.38 37.29
N VAL A 16 -33.16 -9.12 36.84
CA VAL A 16 -33.65 -7.90 37.50
C VAL A 16 -35.16 -8.06 37.68
N PHE A 17 -35.86 -8.44 36.60
CA PHE A 17 -37.30 -8.60 36.63
C PHE A 17 -37.77 -9.85 37.39
N SER A 18 -36.87 -10.80 37.69
CA SER A 18 -37.16 -11.90 38.61
C SER A 18 -36.87 -11.60 40.08
N SER A 19 -36.09 -10.56 40.38
CA SER A 19 -35.63 -10.19 41.73
C SER A 19 -36.32 -8.94 42.32
N VAL A 20 -36.98 -8.11 41.50
CA VAL A 20 -37.89 -7.07 41.99
C VAL A 20 -39.08 -7.76 42.69
N SER A 21 -39.00 -7.81 44.01
CA SER A 21 -40.04 -8.30 44.91
C SER A 21 -40.71 -7.10 45.56
N GLY A 22 -42.03 -7.05 45.43
CA GLY A 22 -42.86 -6.07 46.13
C GLY A 22 -43.35 -4.94 45.23
N HIS A 23 -44.55 -5.14 44.67
CA HIS A 23 -45.70 -4.21 44.66
C HIS A 23 -46.71 -4.72 43.62
N ALA A 24 -47.26 -5.93 43.84
CA ALA A 24 -48.36 -6.46 43.04
C ALA A 24 -49.67 -6.32 43.82
N ALA A 25 -50.60 -5.50 43.33
CA ALA A 25 -51.96 -5.46 43.84
C ALA A 25 -52.62 -6.83 43.64
N ARG A 26 -53.08 -7.46 44.73
CA ARG A 26 -53.77 -8.76 44.71
C ARG A 26 -55.20 -8.56 44.19
N ARG A 27 -55.53 -9.13 43.03
CA ARG A 27 -56.91 -9.48 42.66
C ARG A 27 -56.98 -10.99 42.49
N GLY A 28 -57.88 -11.64 43.20
CA GLY A 28 -58.12 -13.08 43.08
C GLY A 28 -58.74 -13.39 41.72
N VAL A 29 -58.19 -14.38 41.01
CA VAL A 29 -58.71 -14.83 39.72
C VAL A 29 -59.42 -16.17 39.94
N LYS A 30 -60.74 -16.21 39.75
CA LYS A 30 -61.50 -17.46 39.60
C LYS A 30 -61.23 -18.02 38.20
N THR A 31 -60.82 -19.28 38.13
CA THR A 31 -60.61 -20.02 36.88
C THR A 31 -61.96 -20.44 36.32
N ALA A 32 -62.49 -19.67 35.36
CA ALA A 32 -63.51 -20.12 34.43
C ALA A 32 -62.90 -20.15 33.02
N GLU A 33 -63.19 -21.22 32.28
CA GLU A 33 -62.84 -21.39 30.87
C GLU A 33 -63.37 -20.20 30.07
N ASN A 34 -62.50 -19.30 29.63
CA ASN A 34 -62.90 -18.07 28.97
C ASN A 34 -62.16 -17.93 27.63
N PRO A 35 -62.86 -17.89 26.48
CA PRO A 35 -62.26 -17.65 25.18
C PRO A 35 -61.83 -16.18 25.08
N GLY A 36 -60.60 -15.89 25.53
CA GLY A 36 -59.91 -14.61 25.36
C GLY A 36 -60.10 -13.62 26.52
N ALA A 37 -59.21 -13.68 27.52
CA ALA A 37 -59.21 -12.74 28.63
C ALA A 37 -59.08 -11.28 28.16
N SER A 38 -59.98 -10.42 28.65
CA SER A 38 -60.04 -8.98 28.39
C SER A 38 -59.11 -8.15 29.29
N GLU A 39 -58.66 -8.71 30.42
CA GLU A 39 -57.77 -8.04 31.39
C GLU A 39 -56.51 -8.87 31.69
N PRO A 40 -55.35 -8.22 31.92
CA PRO A 40 -54.14 -8.90 32.33
C PRO A 40 -54.28 -9.40 33.77
N ALA A 41 -53.93 -10.66 34.01
CA ALA A 41 -53.91 -11.25 35.36
C ALA A 41 -52.79 -10.66 36.25
N ALA A 42 -51.75 -10.07 35.63
CA ALA A 42 -50.70 -9.34 36.33
C ALA A 42 -50.28 -8.09 35.54
N LEU A 43 -50.17 -6.96 36.23
CA LEU A 43 -49.69 -5.69 35.70
C LEU A 43 -48.64 -5.10 36.66
N LEU A 44 -47.46 -4.78 36.14
CA LEU A 44 -46.40 -4.09 36.87
C LEU A 44 -45.92 -2.87 36.06
N ASN A 45 -45.83 -1.72 36.73
CA ASN A 45 -45.22 -0.52 36.17
C ASN A 45 -44.02 -0.14 37.03
N ILE A 46 -42.81 -0.21 36.48
CA ILE A 46 -41.58 0.12 37.18
C ILE A 46 -41.13 1.52 36.73
N PRO A 47 -41.15 2.54 37.62
CA PRO A 47 -40.62 3.86 37.31
C PRO A 47 -39.17 3.79 36.81
N ALA A 48 -38.80 4.62 35.82
CA ALA A 48 -37.47 4.61 35.23
C ALA A 48 -36.34 4.79 36.28
N ARG A 49 -36.57 5.60 37.33
CA ARG A 49 -35.60 5.80 38.42
C ARG A 49 -35.33 4.53 39.24
N ILE A 50 -36.37 3.75 39.51
CA ILE A 50 -36.24 2.46 40.22
C ILE A 50 -35.51 1.48 39.30
N LEU A 51 -35.92 1.40 38.03
CA LEU A 51 -35.24 0.58 37.05
C LEU A 51 -33.75 0.97 36.90
N GLU A 52 -33.43 2.26 36.92
CA GLU A 52 -32.06 2.77 36.87
C GLU A 52 -31.25 2.33 38.08
N LYS A 53 -31.80 2.44 39.29
CA LYS A 53 -31.15 2.00 40.52
C LYS A 53 -30.87 0.50 40.48
N GLU A 54 -31.85 -0.30 40.08
CA GLU A 54 -31.71 -1.75 39.96
C GLU A 54 -30.68 -2.14 38.89
N ILE A 55 -30.79 -1.54 37.69
CA ILE A 55 -29.84 -1.75 36.60
C ILE A 55 -28.42 -1.34 37.02
N LYS A 56 -28.25 -0.20 37.70
CA LYS A 56 -26.95 0.22 38.22
C LYS A 56 -26.43 -0.76 39.27
N SER A 57 -27.26 -1.18 40.22
CA SER A 57 -26.83 -2.12 41.26
C SER A 57 -26.31 -3.44 40.66
N LEU A 58 -26.98 -3.93 39.61
CA LEU A 58 -26.65 -5.19 38.97
C LEU A 58 -25.52 -5.06 37.94
N ALA A 59 -25.49 -3.96 37.20
CA ALA A 59 -24.44 -3.69 36.24
C ALA A 59 -23.14 -3.23 36.90
N LEU A 60 -23.16 -2.63 38.08
CA LEU A 60 -21.96 -2.14 38.79
C LEU A 60 -21.51 -3.10 39.92
N GLY A 61 -22.10 -4.29 40.03
CA GLY A 61 -21.76 -5.28 41.05
C GLY A 61 -20.28 -5.68 41.06
N LYS A 62 -19.81 -6.23 42.19
CA LYS A 62 -18.39 -6.64 42.39
C LYS A 62 -17.96 -7.61 41.28
N GLY A 63 -16.88 -7.26 40.56
CA GLY A 63 -16.40 -8.02 39.39
C GLY A 63 -17.02 -7.63 38.05
N SER A 64 -17.93 -6.66 38.02
CA SER A 64 -18.45 -6.12 36.77
C SER A 64 -17.39 -5.35 36.00
N VAL A 65 -17.54 -5.38 34.68
CA VAL A 65 -16.78 -4.54 33.75
C VAL A 65 -17.44 -3.21 33.49
N VAL A 66 -18.73 -3.06 33.73
CA VAL A 66 -19.33 -1.74 33.67
C VAL A 66 -18.88 -1.07 34.96
N LYS A 67 -18.00 -0.08 34.83
CA LYS A 67 -17.51 0.70 35.98
C LYS A 67 -18.44 1.84 36.31
N GLU A 68 -19.15 2.32 35.30
CA GLU A 68 -20.03 3.45 35.44
C GLU A 68 -21.20 3.32 34.45
N ILE A 69 -22.39 3.71 34.89
CA ILE A 69 -23.53 3.98 34.03
C ILE A 69 -23.93 5.42 34.31
N PHE A 70 -23.59 6.32 33.41
CA PHE A 70 -24.01 7.71 33.52
C PHE A 70 -25.33 7.97 32.78
N ARG A 71 -25.86 6.99 32.04
CA ARG A 71 -27.11 7.14 31.28
C ARG A 71 -27.94 5.86 31.22
N LEU A 72 -29.21 5.96 31.63
CA LEU A 72 -30.28 5.02 31.30
C LEU A 72 -31.51 5.82 30.88
N ASP A 73 -31.93 5.70 29.63
CA ASP A 73 -33.14 6.35 29.12
C ASP A 73 -34.14 5.33 28.58
N LEU A 74 -35.43 5.56 28.84
CA LEU A 74 -36.52 4.79 28.26
C LEU A 74 -37.30 5.66 27.28
N ASP A 75 -37.54 5.16 26.07
CA ASP A 75 -38.42 5.77 25.08
C ASP A 75 -39.68 4.90 24.87
N PRO A 76 -40.82 5.27 25.50
CA PRO A 76 -42.11 4.60 25.31
C PRO A 76 -42.59 4.58 23.86
N VAL A 77 -42.27 5.61 23.07
CA VAL A 77 -42.79 5.79 21.70
C VAL A 77 -42.20 4.74 20.76
N ARG A 78 -40.87 4.66 20.75
CA ARG A 78 -40.12 3.74 19.89
C ARG A 78 -39.89 2.40 20.58
N ARG A 79 -40.27 2.27 21.85
CA ARG A 79 -39.99 1.13 22.72
C ARG A 79 -38.49 0.85 22.77
N LEU A 80 -37.70 1.88 23.06
CA LEU A 80 -36.24 1.79 23.16
C LEU A 80 -35.79 1.95 24.62
N ALA A 81 -34.75 1.22 25.01
CA ALA A 81 -33.92 1.57 26.15
C ALA A 81 -32.52 1.90 25.65
N VAL A 82 -31.97 3.03 26.11
CA VAL A 82 -30.58 3.41 25.87
C VAL A 82 -29.80 3.36 27.15
N VAL A 83 -28.70 2.62 27.13
CA VAL A 83 -27.72 2.56 28.21
C VAL A 83 -26.42 3.17 27.69
N ALA A 84 -25.81 4.08 28.45
CA ALA A 84 -24.44 4.51 28.19
C ALA A 84 -23.65 4.60 29.50
N GLY A 85 -22.36 4.31 29.40
CA GLY A 85 -21.51 4.17 30.56
C GLY A 85 -20.05 3.97 30.20
N ILE A 86 -19.25 3.67 31.22
CA ILE A 86 -17.85 3.29 31.07
C ILE A 86 -17.75 1.80 31.32
N ILE A 87 -17.18 1.09 30.36
CA ILE A 87 -16.74 -0.30 30.57
C ILE A 87 -15.24 -0.35 30.71
N GLU A 88 -14.77 -1.02 31.73
CA GLU A 88 -13.40 -1.43 31.89
C GLU A 88 -13.25 -2.81 31.25
N ILE A 89 -12.57 -2.84 30.13
CA ILE A 89 -12.25 -4.08 29.44
C ILE A 89 -10.84 -4.45 29.90
N PRO A 90 -10.67 -5.57 30.63
CA PRO A 90 -9.34 -6.05 30.96
C PRO A 90 -8.53 -6.16 29.69
N ALA A 91 -7.31 -5.61 29.69
CA ALA A 91 -6.52 -5.53 28.46
C ALA A 91 -6.31 -6.94 27.87
N GLY A 92 -6.23 -7.98 28.71
CA GLY A 92 -6.21 -9.40 28.33
C GLY A 92 -7.36 -9.86 27.42
N ILE A 93 -8.53 -9.23 27.49
CA ILE A 93 -9.75 -9.62 26.74
C ILE A 93 -9.80 -8.98 25.36
N LEU A 94 -9.28 -7.75 25.21
CA LEU A 94 -8.96 -7.20 23.89
C LEU A 94 -7.74 -7.94 23.28
N ARG A 95 -6.97 -8.63 24.12
CA ARG A 95 -5.76 -9.38 23.80
C ARG A 95 -5.92 -10.91 23.70
N GLY A 96 -7.15 -11.44 23.72
CA GLY A 96 -7.47 -12.81 23.28
C GLY A 96 -6.75 -14.00 23.96
N GLY A 97 -6.16 -13.85 25.15
CA GLY A 97 -5.43 -14.90 25.87
C GLY A 97 -6.02 -15.24 27.25
N LYS A 98 -5.73 -16.44 27.76
CA LYS A 98 -6.04 -16.86 29.15
C LYS A 98 -5.17 -16.08 30.12
N GLY A 99 -5.79 -15.29 31.00
CA GLY A 99 -5.43 -15.23 32.41
C GLY A 99 -4.15 -14.52 32.87
N ASP A 100 -3.45 -13.69 32.08
CA ASP A 100 -2.39 -12.85 32.66
C ASP A 100 -2.98 -11.61 33.36
N SER A 101 -3.03 -11.70 34.68
CA SER A 101 -3.60 -10.74 35.64
C SER A 101 -2.81 -9.42 35.79
N GLY A 102 -1.70 -9.25 35.07
CA GLY A 102 -0.82 -8.08 35.20
C GLY A 102 -1.12 -6.89 34.27
N ALA A 103 -1.86 -7.08 33.17
CA ALA A 103 -2.13 -5.98 32.25
C ALA A 103 -3.33 -5.13 32.71
N GLY A 104 -3.05 -3.91 33.16
CA GLY A 104 -4.06 -2.94 33.62
C GLY A 104 -5.24 -2.80 32.66
N ALA A 105 -6.45 -2.77 33.21
CA ALA A 105 -7.67 -2.73 32.41
C ALA A 105 -7.92 -1.34 31.80
N SER A 106 -8.40 -1.30 30.55
CA SER A 106 -8.67 -0.04 29.83
C SER A 106 -10.14 0.34 29.93
N ARG A 107 -10.42 1.62 30.23
CA ARG A 107 -11.77 2.18 30.31
C ARG A 107 -12.20 2.69 28.92
N HIS A 108 -13.40 2.30 28.51
CA HIS A 108 -14.01 2.65 27.22
C HIS A 108 -15.41 3.19 27.44
N ASP A 109 -15.79 4.19 26.65
CA ASP A 109 -17.16 4.69 26.63
C ASP A 109 -18.00 3.73 25.79
N PHE A 110 -19.13 3.26 26.33
CA PHE A 110 -20.07 2.44 25.55
C PHE A 110 -21.46 3.07 25.52
N MET A 111 -22.19 2.77 24.45
CA MET A 111 -23.60 3.08 24.33
C MET A 111 -24.32 1.94 23.62
N ALA A 112 -25.46 1.50 24.14
CA ALA A 112 -26.30 0.51 23.49
C ALA A 112 -27.75 1.01 23.48
N ALA A 113 -28.40 0.92 22.31
CA ALA A 113 -29.83 1.15 22.13
C ALA A 113 -30.53 -0.17 21.82
N ILE A 114 -31.48 -0.56 22.65
CA ILE A 114 -32.20 -1.84 22.56
C ILE A 114 -33.68 -1.55 22.35
N SER A 115 -34.25 -2.13 21.29
CA SER A 115 -35.67 -2.07 20.94
C SER A 115 -36.44 -3.27 21.47
N PHE A 116 -37.63 -3.00 21.99
CA PHE A 116 -38.54 -3.98 22.59
C PHE A 116 -39.69 -4.33 21.62
N PRO A 117 -40.23 -5.57 21.70
CA PRO A 117 -41.25 -6.04 20.77
C PRO A 117 -42.60 -5.36 21.03
N SER A 118 -43.54 -5.50 20.10
CA SER A 118 -44.88 -4.93 20.27
C SER A 118 -45.71 -5.84 21.17
N ALA A 119 -46.78 -5.31 21.78
CA ALA A 119 -47.70 -6.15 22.54
C ALA A 119 -48.23 -7.32 21.67
N LYS A 120 -48.57 -7.05 20.40
CA LYS A 120 -48.97 -8.07 19.43
C LYS A 120 -47.91 -9.15 19.19
N MET A 121 -46.62 -8.78 19.06
CA MET A 121 -45.54 -9.76 18.90
C MET A 121 -45.28 -10.56 20.18
N THR A 122 -45.25 -9.87 21.33
CA THR A 122 -45.02 -10.50 22.65
C THR A 122 -46.15 -11.47 22.97
N ALA A 123 -47.41 -11.09 22.75
CA ALA A 123 -48.58 -11.94 22.98
C ALA A 123 -48.69 -13.15 22.04
N ARG A 124 -48.18 -13.04 20.81
CA ARG A 124 -48.23 -14.13 19.81
C ARG A 124 -47.12 -15.16 19.97
N THR A 125 -46.03 -14.80 20.66
CA THR A 125 -44.86 -15.65 20.81
C THR A 125 -44.64 -15.96 22.29
N ARG A 126 -43.97 -17.07 22.62
CA ARG A 126 -43.48 -17.29 24.00
C ARG A 126 -42.11 -16.63 24.24
N TYR A 127 -41.70 -15.76 23.33
CA TYR A 127 -40.36 -15.19 23.26
C TYR A 127 -40.39 -13.67 23.38
N LEU A 128 -39.54 -13.14 24.24
CA LEU A 128 -39.19 -11.73 24.28
C LEU A 128 -38.06 -11.45 23.29
N ARG A 129 -38.38 -10.85 22.13
CA ARG A 129 -37.38 -10.44 21.13
C ARG A 129 -36.87 -9.02 21.39
N LEU A 130 -35.62 -8.91 21.82
CA LEU A 130 -34.88 -7.65 22.01
C LEU A 130 -33.99 -7.40 20.80
N GLN A 131 -34.10 -6.25 20.14
CA GLN A 131 -33.30 -5.92 18.96
C GLN A 131 -32.28 -4.83 19.28
N ILE A 132 -31.00 -5.08 18.99
CA ILE A 132 -29.97 -4.05 19.10
C ILE A 132 -30.13 -3.10 17.92
N VAL A 133 -30.43 -1.84 18.20
CA VAL A 133 -30.63 -0.78 17.20
C VAL A 133 -29.35 0.03 17.04
N GLU A 134 -28.57 0.17 18.11
CA GLU A 134 -27.27 0.83 18.08
C GLU A 134 -26.36 0.22 19.14
N LEU A 135 -25.09 0.12 18.81
CA LEU A 135 -24.04 -0.25 19.75
C LEU A 135 -22.82 0.57 19.39
N LYS A 136 -22.36 1.45 20.28
CA LYS A 136 -21.15 2.25 20.09
C LYS A 136 -20.12 1.97 21.18
N LEU A 137 -18.85 1.97 20.81
CA LEU A 137 -17.70 1.97 21.72
C LEU A 137 -16.76 3.09 21.29
N ASP A 138 -16.40 3.97 22.22
CA ASP A 138 -15.56 5.16 21.98
C ASP A 138 -16.03 6.00 20.77
N GLY A 139 -17.36 6.07 20.59
CA GLY A 139 -18.05 6.79 19.50
C GLY A 139 -18.24 6.01 18.20
N HIS A 140 -17.59 4.85 18.03
CA HIS A 140 -17.63 4.05 16.81
C HIS A 140 -18.79 3.05 16.83
N SER A 141 -19.52 2.92 15.72
CA SER A 141 -20.63 1.97 15.60
C SER A 141 -20.14 0.54 15.45
N HIS A 142 -20.65 -0.36 16.29
CA HIS A 142 -20.44 -1.81 16.27
C HIS A 142 -21.73 -2.57 15.97
N LEU A 143 -22.74 -1.91 15.41
CA LEU A 143 -24.04 -2.54 15.12
C LEU A 143 -23.91 -3.71 14.15
N GLN A 144 -23.08 -3.58 13.11
CA GLN A 144 -22.86 -4.63 12.11
C GLN A 144 -22.09 -5.80 12.71
N ALA A 145 -21.03 -5.53 13.49
CA ALA A 145 -20.34 -6.54 14.28
C ALA A 145 -21.30 -7.29 15.24
N ALA A 146 -22.26 -6.59 15.86
CA ALA A 146 -23.28 -7.22 16.68
C ALA A 146 -24.22 -8.12 15.87
N ARG A 147 -24.64 -7.71 14.65
CA ARG A 147 -25.45 -8.53 13.75
C ARG A 147 -24.72 -9.79 13.29
N VAL A 148 -23.46 -9.65 12.88
CA VAL A 148 -22.59 -10.78 12.52
C VAL A 148 -22.46 -11.72 13.73
N ALA A 149 -22.11 -11.18 14.91
CA ALA A 149 -21.99 -11.97 16.13
C ALA A 149 -23.28 -12.74 16.46
N THR A 150 -24.47 -12.11 16.38
CA THR A 150 -25.74 -12.81 16.64
C THR A 150 -26.01 -13.97 15.68
N ASN A 151 -25.65 -13.84 14.40
CA ASN A 151 -25.87 -14.89 13.41
C ASN A 151 -24.89 -16.06 13.57
N PHE A 152 -23.66 -15.77 14.00
CA PHE A 152 -22.65 -16.78 14.26
C PHE A 152 -22.84 -17.46 15.62
N LEU A 153 -23.40 -16.79 16.63
CA LEU A 153 -23.56 -17.35 17.97
C LEU A 153 -24.56 -18.49 18.05
N SER A 154 -25.62 -18.49 17.24
CA SER A 154 -26.52 -19.64 17.17
C SER A 154 -25.83 -20.91 16.65
N VAL A 155 -24.73 -20.75 15.90
CA VAL A 155 -23.91 -21.83 15.34
C VAL A 155 -22.74 -22.19 16.28
N LEU A 156 -22.13 -21.20 16.93
CA LEU A 156 -21.01 -21.40 17.87
C LEU A 156 -21.46 -21.96 19.24
N LEU A 157 -22.68 -21.65 19.68
CA LEU A 157 -23.21 -22.16 20.95
C LEU A 157 -23.85 -23.56 20.83
N THR A 158 -24.22 -23.98 19.63
CA THR A 158 -24.69 -25.35 19.35
C THR A 158 -23.54 -26.35 19.21
N GLU A 159 -22.32 -25.89 18.91
CA GLU A 159 -21.12 -26.72 19.07
C GLU A 159 -20.61 -26.71 20.53
N THR A 160 -20.76 -27.86 21.19
CA THR A 160 -20.61 -28.04 22.65
C THR A 160 -19.21 -27.71 23.24
N GLY A 161 -18.16 -27.65 22.41
CA GLY A 161 -16.78 -27.39 22.84
C GLY A 161 -16.50 -25.94 23.28
N LEU A 162 -17.09 -24.94 22.61
CA LEU A 162 -16.85 -23.53 22.93
C LEU A 162 -17.76 -23.03 24.06
N ALA A 163 -18.98 -23.55 24.18
CA ALA A 163 -19.85 -23.29 25.33
C ALA A 163 -19.17 -23.73 26.65
N ARG A 164 -18.51 -24.90 26.64
CA ARG A 164 -17.69 -25.38 27.77
C ARG A 164 -16.54 -24.42 28.10
N TYR A 165 -15.86 -23.87 27.10
CA TYR A 165 -14.78 -22.89 27.28
C TYR A 165 -15.28 -21.53 27.79
N LEU A 166 -16.41 -21.05 27.25
CA LEU A 166 -17.03 -19.78 27.62
C LEU A 166 -17.59 -19.78 29.05
N LEU A 167 -17.93 -20.94 29.61
CA LEU A 167 -18.53 -21.04 30.95
C LEU A 167 -17.55 -21.51 32.03
N TYR A 168 -16.26 -21.68 31.70
CA TYR A 168 -15.24 -22.27 32.59
C TYR A 168 -14.64 -21.29 33.62
N GLU A 169 -14.76 -19.97 33.42
CA GLU A 169 -14.17 -18.96 34.34
C GLU A 169 -15.15 -18.37 35.37
N GLY A 170 -16.44 -18.67 35.26
CA GLY A 170 -17.43 -18.15 36.21
C GLY A 170 -17.75 -19.16 37.31
N LYS A 171 -17.05 -19.13 38.45
CA LYS A 171 -17.51 -19.80 39.70
C LYS A 171 -18.72 -19.07 40.31
N GLY A 172 -19.68 -18.66 39.48
CA GLY A 172 -20.89 -17.98 39.92
C GLY A 172 -22.02 -18.99 40.06
N ARG A 173 -22.26 -19.46 41.29
CA ARG A 173 -23.54 -20.11 41.61
C ARG A 173 -24.61 -19.03 41.61
N ASP A 174 -25.78 -19.34 41.04
CA ASP A 174 -26.93 -18.45 41.16
C ASP A 174 -27.51 -18.49 42.59
N ALA A 175 -28.54 -17.67 42.84
CA ALA A 175 -29.25 -17.63 44.13
C ALA A 175 -29.92 -18.97 44.52
N SER A 176 -29.94 -19.97 43.63
CA SER A 176 -30.44 -21.32 43.88
C SER A 176 -29.34 -22.38 44.02
N GLY A 177 -28.07 -21.97 44.05
CA GLY A 177 -26.92 -22.86 44.23
C GLY A 177 -26.52 -23.66 42.97
N LYS A 178 -27.18 -23.45 41.83
CA LYS A 178 -26.85 -24.13 40.57
C LYS A 178 -25.77 -23.39 39.81
N ASP A 179 -24.92 -24.14 39.10
CA ASP A 179 -23.89 -23.57 38.24
C ASP A 179 -24.57 -22.82 37.07
N LEU A 180 -24.29 -21.53 36.94
CA LEU A 180 -24.83 -20.66 35.89
C LEU A 180 -24.56 -21.24 34.49
N LYS A 181 -23.48 -22.03 34.36
CA LYS A 181 -23.12 -22.81 33.18
C LYS A 181 -24.22 -23.77 32.73
N ASP A 182 -24.69 -24.62 33.65
CA ASP A 182 -25.67 -25.67 33.33
C ASP A 182 -27.01 -25.05 32.95
N ARG A 183 -27.34 -23.91 33.57
CA ARG A 183 -28.54 -23.14 33.24
C ARG A 183 -28.46 -22.54 31.84
N ILE A 184 -27.36 -21.88 31.47
CA ILE A 184 -27.22 -21.25 30.13
C ILE A 184 -27.21 -22.33 29.04
N SER A 185 -26.52 -23.45 29.24
CA SER A 185 -26.55 -24.59 28.32
C SER A 185 -27.95 -25.17 28.17
N ALA A 186 -28.65 -25.44 29.28
CA ALA A 186 -30.03 -25.91 29.25
C ALA A 186 -30.99 -24.89 28.59
N PHE A 187 -30.76 -23.58 28.75
CA PHE A 187 -31.52 -22.54 28.07
C PHE A 187 -31.26 -22.52 26.56
N ILE A 188 -30.07 -22.88 26.08
CA ILE A 188 -29.78 -22.91 24.64
C ILE A 188 -30.31 -24.20 24.01
N GLU A 189 -30.07 -25.35 24.65
CA GLU A 189 -30.52 -26.66 24.19
C GLU A 189 -32.05 -26.75 24.10
N ASN A 190 -32.76 -26.18 25.08
CA ASN A 190 -34.23 -26.12 25.07
C ASN A 190 -34.82 -25.01 24.17
N ARG A 191 -34.01 -24.42 23.29
CA ARG A 191 -34.34 -23.24 22.47
C ARG A 191 -34.88 -22.06 23.28
N GLY A 192 -34.47 -21.93 24.53
CA GLY A 192 -34.82 -20.83 25.42
C GLY A 192 -34.14 -19.49 25.07
N LEU A 193 -33.07 -19.50 24.27
CA LEU A 193 -32.42 -18.32 23.72
C LEU A 193 -32.22 -18.49 22.21
N ILE A 194 -32.63 -17.51 21.41
CA ILE A 194 -32.47 -17.51 19.94
C ILE A 194 -31.79 -16.21 19.51
N PHE A 195 -30.73 -16.31 18.72
CA PHE A 195 -30.00 -15.17 18.18
C PHE A 195 -30.20 -15.09 16.68
N ARG A 196 -30.68 -13.94 16.17
CA ARG A 196 -30.89 -13.74 14.73
C ARG A 196 -30.94 -12.26 14.37
N GLU A 197 -30.19 -11.85 13.35
CA GLU A 197 -30.26 -10.52 12.70
C GLU A 197 -30.11 -9.33 13.68
N GLY A 198 -29.17 -9.43 14.63
CA GLY A 198 -28.98 -8.40 15.66
C GLY A 198 -30.05 -8.38 16.74
N ALA A 199 -30.90 -9.41 16.81
CA ALA A 199 -31.89 -9.60 17.86
C ALA A 199 -31.59 -10.83 18.73
N VAL A 200 -31.92 -10.70 20.01
CA VAL A 200 -31.88 -11.76 21.03
C VAL A 200 -33.33 -12.06 21.41
N SER A 201 -33.79 -13.29 21.21
CA SER A 201 -35.12 -13.73 21.63
C SER A 201 -35.00 -14.67 22.82
N VAL A 202 -35.62 -14.31 23.94
CA VAL A 202 -35.58 -15.09 25.18
C VAL A 202 -36.93 -15.74 25.42
N LYS A 203 -36.98 -17.05 25.57
CA LYS A 203 -38.20 -17.77 25.98
C LYS A 203 -38.48 -17.42 27.42
N LEU A 204 -39.69 -16.95 27.67
CA LEU A 204 -40.11 -16.47 28.97
C LEU A 204 -40.60 -17.65 29.80
N ASP A 205 -39.81 -18.06 30.79
CA ASP A 205 -40.23 -19.03 31.79
C ASP A 205 -40.67 -18.32 33.06
N LEU A 206 -41.98 -18.33 33.32
CA LEU A 206 -42.59 -17.67 34.47
C LEU A 206 -42.16 -18.29 35.81
N LYS A 207 -41.70 -19.55 35.81
CA LYS A 207 -41.12 -20.19 37.00
C LYS A 207 -39.88 -19.44 37.50
N ALA A 208 -39.20 -18.73 36.60
CA ALA A 208 -37.97 -18.00 36.89
C ALA A 208 -38.20 -16.59 37.45
N PHE A 209 -39.43 -16.06 37.48
CA PHE A 209 -39.74 -14.69 37.93
C PHE A 209 -40.42 -14.71 39.30
N GLY A 210 -39.81 -14.13 40.35
CA GLY A 210 -40.27 -14.26 41.74
C GLY A 210 -41.78 -14.06 41.94
N ASP A 211 -42.28 -12.86 41.64
CA ASP A 211 -43.70 -12.51 41.81
C ASP A 211 -44.63 -13.20 40.81
N LEU A 212 -44.11 -13.70 39.69
CA LEU A 212 -44.87 -14.41 38.66
C LEU A 212 -44.80 -15.94 38.80
N ARG A 213 -43.93 -16.46 39.66
CA ARG A 213 -43.71 -17.89 39.89
C ARG A 213 -44.98 -18.58 40.40
N LYS A 214 -45.79 -17.86 41.18
CA LYS A 214 -47.10 -18.34 41.64
C LYS A 214 -48.09 -18.62 40.49
N PHE A 215 -47.89 -18.00 39.33
CA PHE A 215 -48.69 -18.23 38.13
C PHE A 215 -48.09 -19.33 37.23
N SER A 216 -46.92 -19.88 37.58
CA SER A 216 -46.28 -20.92 36.77
C SER A 216 -47.03 -22.27 36.65
N PRO A 217 -47.94 -22.65 37.56
CA PRO A 217 -48.81 -23.82 37.34
C PRO A 217 -49.84 -23.61 36.23
N LEU A 218 -50.14 -22.36 35.87
CA LEU A 218 -51.10 -22.06 34.80
C LEU A 218 -50.43 -22.31 33.45
N ALA A 219 -50.71 -23.46 32.85
CA ALA A 219 -50.08 -23.95 31.61
C ALA A 219 -50.13 -22.96 30.43
N ASP A 220 -51.09 -22.02 30.46
CA ASP A 220 -51.29 -21.00 29.44
C ASP A 220 -50.98 -19.56 29.85
N PHE A 221 -50.38 -19.31 31.02
CA PHE A 221 -49.95 -17.96 31.38
C PHE A 221 -48.83 -17.47 30.45
N ARG A 222 -48.98 -16.27 29.90
CA ARG A 222 -48.08 -15.68 28.89
C ARG A 222 -47.89 -14.20 29.17
N MET A 223 -46.71 -13.69 28.80
CA MET A 223 -46.47 -12.25 28.81
C MET A 223 -47.14 -11.62 27.58
N TRP A 224 -47.95 -10.59 27.82
CA TRP A 224 -48.67 -9.85 26.79
C TRP A 224 -47.93 -8.58 26.38
N ARG A 225 -47.22 -7.92 27.31
CA ARG A 225 -46.41 -6.72 27.05
C ARG A 225 -45.17 -6.70 27.92
N PHE A 226 -44.05 -6.32 27.30
CA PHE A 226 -42.79 -6.06 27.97
C PHE A 226 -42.04 -4.95 27.22
N ALA A 227 -42.27 -3.71 27.61
CA ALA A 227 -41.70 -2.56 26.93
C ALA A 227 -41.76 -1.30 27.78
N PRO A 228 -40.95 -0.27 27.45
CA PRO A 228 -41.16 1.09 27.92
C PRO A 228 -42.61 1.56 27.66
N ALA A 229 -43.18 2.29 28.62
CA ALA A 229 -44.52 2.85 28.57
C ALA A 229 -44.56 4.19 29.33
N LEU A 230 -45.62 4.97 29.16
CA LEU A 230 -45.88 6.11 30.04
C LEU A 230 -46.71 5.65 31.25
N PHE A 231 -46.28 6.09 32.42
CA PHE A 231 -47.04 5.94 33.67
C PHE A 231 -47.06 7.30 34.37
N ARG A 232 -48.26 7.87 34.53
CA ARG A 232 -48.46 9.21 35.13
C ARG A 232 -47.58 10.30 34.49
N GLY A 233 -47.48 10.29 33.16
CA GLY A 233 -46.68 11.26 32.39
C GLY A 233 -45.16 11.04 32.42
N GLN A 234 -44.67 10.06 33.18
CA GLN A 234 -43.25 9.73 33.24
C GLN A 234 -42.93 8.40 32.52
N PRO A 235 -41.74 8.26 31.93
CA PRO A 235 -41.29 6.98 31.39
C PRO A 235 -41.21 5.93 32.51
N ALA A 236 -41.84 4.79 32.27
CA ALA A 236 -41.78 3.61 33.12
C ALA A 236 -41.56 2.38 32.23
N PHE A 237 -41.20 1.27 32.84
CA PHE A 237 -41.16 -0.01 32.18
C PHE A 237 -42.39 -0.82 32.58
N ARG A 238 -43.18 -1.26 31.59
CA ARG A 238 -44.47 -1.93 31.84
C ARG A 238 -44.39 -3.40 31.47
N ILE A 239 -44.85 -4.24 32.39
CA ILE A 239 -44.98 -5.69 32.25
C ILE A 239 -46.44 -6.05 32.43
N GLU A 240 -47.02 -6.72 31.43
CA GLU A 240 -48.39 -7.23 31.47
C GLU A 240 -48.38 -8.72 31.11
N ALA A 241 -49.06 -9.55 31.90
CA ALA A 241 -49.16 -10.98 31.66
C ALA A 241 -50.55 -11.51 32.03
N GLY A 242 -51.00 -12.58 31.37
CA GLY A 242 -52.32 -13.18 31.57
C GLY A 242 -52.42 -14.61 31.04
N VAL A 243 -53.52 -15.29 31.36
CA VAL A 243 -53.80 -16.66 30.88
C VAL A 243 -54.27 -16.61 29.43
N GLY A 244 -53.66 -17.43 28.58
CA GLY A 244 -53.93 -17.50 27.16
C GLY A 244 -53.37 -16.32 26.36
N LYS A 245 -53.84 -16.21 25.11
CA LYS A 245 -53.58 -15.03 24.27
C LYS A 245 -54.58 -13.93 24.66
N PRO A 246 -54.17 -12.65 24.70
CA PRO A 246 -55.10 -11.55 24.94
C PRO A 246 -56.14 -11.49 23.81
N GLY A 247 -57.37 -11.13 24.16
CA GLY A 247 -58.43 -10.89 23.19
C GLY A 247 -58.09 -9.75 22.21
N LYS A 248 -58.77 -9.70 21.06
CA LYS A 248 -58.60 -8.63 20.05
C LYS A 248 -58.82 -7.25 20.67
N ALA A 249 -59.86 -7.09 21.50
CA ALA A 249 -60.18 -5.84 22.19
C ALA A 249 -59.02 -5.32 23.05
N TRP A 250 -58.33 -6.20 23.78
CA TRP A 250 -57.17 -5.81 24.58
C TRP A 250 -56.00 -5.36 23.70
N LEU A 251 -55.73 -6.09 22.60
CA LEU A 251 -54.67 -5.71 21.66
C LEU A 251 -54.93 -4.34 21.01
N GLU A 252 -56.19 -4.05 20.70
CA GLU A 252 -56.60 -2.74 20.18
C GLU A 252 -56.48 -1.64 21.23
N GLU A 253 -56.89 -1.88 22.48
CA GLU A 253 -56.76 -0.88 23.55
C GLU A 253 -55.30 -0.63 23.92
N ALA A 254 -54.47 -1.68 23.99
CA ALA A 254 -53.03 -1.55 24.18
C ALA A 254 -52.37 -0.76 23.04
N ARG A 255 -52.84 -0.94 21.80
CA ARG A 255 -52.41 -0.15 20.64
C ARG A 255 -52.86 1.29 20.76
N LYS A 256 -54.14 1.56 20.99
CA LYS A 256 -54.70 2.92 21.18
C LYS A 256 -53.99 3.68 22.30
N LYS A 257 -53.68 3.01 23.41
CA LYS A 257 -52.93 3.61 24.51
C LYS A 257 -51.49 3.92 24.11
N THR A 258 -50.82 3.00 23.42
CA THR A 258 -49.47 3.23 22.88
C THR A 258 -49.47 4.39 21.89
N ASP A 259 -50.49 4.51 21.05
CA ASP A 259 -50.64 5.59 20.08
C ASP A 259 -50.93 6.94 20.77
N ARG A 260 -51.74 6.95 21.84
CA ARG A 260 -51.97 8.12 22.71
C ARG A 260 -50.68 8.57 23.41
N ASP A 261 -49.97 7.64 24.05
CA ASP A 261 -48.68 7.90 24.71
C ASP A 261 -47.64 8.42 23.71
N ALA A 262 -47.60 7.81 22.52
CA ALA A 262 -46.78 8.24 21.41
C ALA A 262 -47.11 9.66 20.97
N ALA A 263 -48.39 10.00 20.80
CA ALA A 263 -48.84 11.33 20.43
C ALA A 263 -48.48 12.38 21.49
N PHE A 264 -48.67 12.07 22.78
CA PHE A 264 -48.32 12.97 23.89
C PHE A 264 -46.82 13.27 23.93
N LEU A 265 -45.97 12.23 23.90
CA LEU A 265 -44.52 12.40 23.88
C LEU A 265 -44.02 13.06 22.59
N LYS A 266 -44.65 12.74 21.45
CA LYS A 266 -44.36 13.41 20.19
C LYS A 266 -44.63 14.91 20.31
N LYS A 267 -45.78 15.32 20.85
CA LYS A 267 -46.12 16.73 21.08
C LYS A 267 -45.13 17.44 22.03
N ALA A 268 -44.66 16.74 23.08
CA ALA A 268 -43.65 17.27 23.98
C ALA A 268 -42.27 17.44 23.29
N ARG A 269 -41.89 16.50 22.43
CA ARG A 269 -40.62 16.53 21.67
C ARG A 269 -40.66 17.46 20.46
N GLU A 270 -41.83 17.67 19.87
CA GLU A 270 -42.05 18.59 18.74
C GLU A 270 -41.61 20.01 19.08
N LYS A 271 -41.76 20.43 20.35
CA LYS A 271 -41.21 21.72 20.82
C LYS A 271 -39.68 21.75 20.89
N GLN A 272 -39.03 20.60 20.98
CA GLN A 272 -37.57 20.48 21.10
C GLN A 272 -36.88 20.32 19.75
N TYR A 273 -37.53 19.71 18.75
CA TYR A 273 -36.89 19.46 17.45
C TYR A 273 -36.39 20.75 16.79
N PRO A 274 -37.16 21.85 16.68
CA PRO A 274 -36.67 23.08 16.06
C PRO A 274 -35.41 23.61 16.75
N LYS A 275 -35.37 23.56 18.09
CA LYS A 275 -34.23 24.06 18.89
C LYS A 275 -32.96 23.25 18.69
N TYR A 276 -33.05 21.91 18.66
CA TYR A 276 -31.86 21.04 18.62
C TYR A 276 -31.53 20.48 17.23
N ALA A 277 -32.40 20.71 16.24
CA ALA A 277 -32.14 20.43 14.82
C ALA A 277 -31.64 21.68 14.09
N ASP A 278 -31.54 22.82 14.76
CA ASP A 278 -31.01 24.06 14.23
C ASP A 278 -29.52 23.89 13.89
N ILE A 279 -29.26 23.66 12.60
CA ILE A 279 -27.91 23.49 12.08
C ILE A 279 -27.10 24.80 12.17
N GLY A 280 -27.75 25.96 12.08
CA GLY A 280 -27.10 27.26 12.21
C GLY A 280 -26.59 27.49 13.64
N ALA A 281 -27.41 27.16 14.65
CA ALA A 281 -26.98 27.20 16.05
C ALA A 281 -25.84 26.21 16.33
N PHE A 282 -25.93 24.99 15.78
CA PHE A 282 -24.86 23.99 15.88
C PHE A 282 -23.54 24.49 15.26
N GLN A 283 -23.61 25.07 14.05
CA GLN A 283 -22.45 25.62 13.35
C GLN A 283 -21.83 26.77 14.15
N LYS A 284 -22.66 27.70 14.65
CA LYS A 284 -22.19 28.80 15.50
C LYS A 284 -21.42 28.31 16.74
N ASP A 285 -21.91 27.26 17.40
CA ASP A 285 -21.25 26.66 18.56
C ASP A 285 -19.94 25.94 18.20
N LEU A 286 -19.88 25.34 17.01
CA LEU A 286 -18.68 24.69 16.49
C LEU A 286 -17.64 25.73 16.07
N ASP A 287 -18.05 26.79 15.37
CA ASP A 287 -17.20 27.89 14.92
C ASP A 287 -16.62 28.65 16.12
N ALA A 288 -17.42 28.93 17.15
CA ALA A 288 -16.91 29.51 18.40
C ALA A 288 -15.89 28.61 19.12
N PHE A 289 -16.01 27.28 18.99
CA PHE A 289 -14.98 26.36 19.47
C PHE A 289 -13.73 26.40 18.58
N ILE A 290 -13.90 26.41 17.26
CA ILE A 290 -12.82 26.49 16.28
C ILE A 290 -12.00 27.76 16.48
N GLU A 291 -12.62 28.93 16.62
CA GLU A 291 -11.93 30.20 16.82
C GLU A 291 -11.10 30.21 18.11
N ARG A 292 -11.66 29.72 19.22
CA ARG A 292 -10.89 29.52 20.45
C ARG A 292 -9.72 28.57 20.24
N ARG A 293 -9.91 27.48 19.51
CA ARG A 293 -8.83 26.52 19.23
C ARG A 293 -7.75 27.15 18.36
N ARG A 294 -8.12 27.89 17.31
CA ARG A 294 -7.21 28.62 16.42
C ARG A 294 -6.32 29.57 17.21
N SER A 295 -6.91 30.33 18.13
CA SER A 295 -6.16 31.20 19.05
C SER A 295 -5.15 30.41 19.92
N VAL A 296 -5.59 29.31 20.56
CA VAL A 296 -4.73 28.49 21.44
C VAL A 296 -3.54 27.89 20.71
N ILE A 297 -3.69 27.45 19.46
CA ILE A 297 -2.60 26.81 18.70
C ILE A 297 -1.73 27.79 17.90
N GLY A 298 -2.04 29.09 17.97
CA GLY A 298 -1.41 30.13 17.15
C GLY A 298 -1.64 29.88 15.65
N PHE A 299 -2.87 29.57 15.27
CA PHE A 299 -3.26 29.37 13.87
C PHE A 299 -3.27 30.73 13.16
N PRO A 300 -2.69 30.85 11.95
CA PRO A 300 -2.60 32.14 11.26
C PRO A 300 -3.97 32.69 10.87
N GLU A 301 -4.11 34.01 10.92
CA GLU A 301 -5.36 34.70 10.57
C GLU A 301 -5.73 34.47 9.10
N SER A 302 -4.74 34.54 8.21
CA SER A 302 -4.87 34.28 6.78
C SER A 302 -4.07 33.05 6.35
N PRO A 303 -4.65 31.84 6.40
CA PRO A 303 -3.99 30.66 5.86
C PRO A 303 -3.86 30.78 4.33
N PRO A 304 -2.84 30.13 3.72
CA PRO A 304 -2.66 30.12 2.26
C PRO A 304 -3.93 29.66 1.52
N GLY A 305 -4.15 30.17 0.31
CA GLY A 305 -5.36 29.90 -0.49
C GLY A 305 -5.79 28.42 -0.54
N PRO A 306 -4.91 27.46 -0.84
CA PRO A 306 -5.25 26.03 -0.85
C PRO A 306 -5.76 25.52 0.51
N ARG A 307 -5.24 26.06 1.63
CA ARG A 307 -5.63 25.67 2.99
C ARG A 307 -6.99 26.20 3.41
N ARG A 308 -7.50 27.25 2.74
CA ARG A 308 -8.89 27.70 2.93
C ARG A 308 -9.90 26.68 2.40
N ARG A 309 -9.61 26.07 1.24
CA ARG A 309 -10.46 24.99 0.69
C ARG A 309 -10.54 23.77 1.61
N ASP A 310 -9.44 23.41 2.27
CA ASP A 310 -9.43 22.35 3.28
C ASP A 310 -10.42 22.67 4.42
N MET A 311 -10.43 23.92 4.89
CA MET A 311 -11.31 24.38 5.95
C MET A 311 -12.78 24.39 5.52
N GLU A 312 -13.06 24.87 4.30
CA GLU A 312 -14.40 24.86 3.70
C GLU A 312 -14.93 23.43 3.56
N THR A 313 -14.10 22.51 3.05
CA THR A 313 -14.44 21.10 2.90
C THR A 313 -14.72 20.44 4.24
N PHE A 314 -13.92 20.76 5.26
CA PHE A 314 -14.14 20.29 6.63
C PHE A 314 -15.48 20.78 7.18
N SER A 315 -15.77 22.08 7.04
CA SER A 315 -17.02 22.70 7.49
C SER A 315 -18.24 22.06 6.81
N ALA A 316 -18.20 21.93 5.48
CA ALA A 316 -19.27 21.28 4.70
C ALA A 316 -19.49 19.82 5.14
N ARG A 317 -18.42 19.07 5.45
CA ARG A 317 -18.53 17.70 5.98
C ARG A 317 -19.18 17.67 7.37
N MET A 318 -18.83 18.59 8.27
CA MET A 318 -19.42 18.68 9.61
C MET A 318 -20.89 19.04 9.53
N GLU A 319 -21.25 19.95 8.63
CA GLU A 319 -22.63 20.33 8.37
C GLU A 319 -23.45 19.13 7.83
N ALA A 320 -22.95 18.43 6.82
CA ALA A 320 -23.63 17.26 6.26
C ALA A 320 -23.86 16.18 7.31
N ARG A 321 -22.87 15.95 8.20
CA ARG A 321 -22.99 15.04 9.34
C ARG A 321 -24.05 15.52 10.33
N ALA A 322 -24.05 16.80 10.69
CA ALA A 322 -25.04 17.38 11.60
C ALA A 322 -26.46 17.27 11.03
N ARG A 323 -26.66 17.57 9.74
CA ARG A 323 -27.94 17.40 9.02
C ARG A 323 -28.44 15.95 9.08
N SER A 324 -27.54 14.97 8.96
CA SER A 324 -27.89 13.54 9.04
C SER A 324 -28.24 13.10 10.47
N GLU A 325 -27.39 13.42 11.44
CA GLU A 325 -27.51 12.95 12.82
C GLU A 325 -28.57 13.70 13.64
N LEU A 326 -28.79 14.99 13.35
CA LEU A 326 -29.78 15.85 14.03
C LEU A 326 -31.12 15.94 13.28
N SER A 327 -31.36 14.98 12.38
CA SER A 327 -32.62 14.86 11.67
C SER A 327 -33.66 14.08 12.49
N VAL A 328 -34.93 14.46 12.38
CA VAL A 328 -36.07 13.68 12.92
C VAL A 328 -36.15 12.28 12.28
N ARG A 329 -35.49 12.07 11.13
CA ARG A 329 -35.31 10.74 10.51
C ARG A 329 -34.38 9.84 11.33
N ASN A 330 -33.38 10.39 12.03
CA ASN A 330 -32.47 9.64 12.87
C ASN A 330 -33.20 9.08 14.12
N PRO A 331 -33.10 7.76 14.38
CA PRO A 331 -33.77 7.14 15.51
C PRO A 331 -33.46 7.71 16.88
N LEU A 332 -32.19 8.05 17.12
CA LEU A 332 -31.75 8.62 18.39
C LEU A 332 -32.19 10.06 18.55
N PHE A 333 -32.05 10.88 17.50
CA PHE A 333 -32.45 12.29 17.60
C PHE A 333 -33.94 12.44 17.82
N LYS A 334 -34.78 11.67 17.10
CA LYS A 334 -36.23 11.65 17.35
C LYS A 334 -36.59 11.18 18.77
N ALA A 335 -35.76 10.35 19.38
CA ALA A 335 -35.99 9.86 20.75
C ALA A 335 -35.51 10.88 21.81
N TRP A 336 -34.34 11.48 21.61
CA TRP A 336 -33.67 12.40 22.54
C TRP A 336 -32.97 13.56 21.81
N PRO A 337 -33.68 14.62 21.42
CA PRO A 337 -33.12 15.71 20.62
C PRO A 337 -31.90 16.38 21.27
N LYS A 338 -32.06 16.89 22.50
CA LYS A 338 -30.99 17.56 23.26
C LYS A 338 -29.74 16.71 23.41
N LYS A 339 -29.89 15.49 23.93
CA LYS A 339 -28.75 14.60 24.21
C LYS A 339 -28.03 14.17 22.93
N THR A 340 -28.75 14.00 21.83
CA THR A 340 -28.15 13.66 20.53
C THR A 340 -27.39 14.85 19.96
N HIS A 341 -27.95 16.07 20.07
CA HIS A 341 -27.25 17.32 19.75
C HIS A 341 -25.93 17.46 20.51
N ASP A 342 -25.97 17.39 21.85
CA ASP A 342 -24.78 17.56 22.69
C ASP A 342 -23.67 16.54 22.36
N ARG A 343 -24.08 15.30 22.03
CA ARG A 343 -23.16 14.24 21.58
C ARG A 343 -22.51 14.59 20.24
N VAL A 344 -23.31 14.91 19.22
CA VAL A 344 -22.82 15.23 17.88
C VAL A 344 -21.88 16.44 17.93
N LEU A 345 -22.20 17.43 18.76
CA LEU A 345 -21.34 18.60 18.97
C LEU A 345 -20.01 18.23 19.64
N LYS A 346 -20.02 17.38 20.67
CA LYS A 346 -18.78 16.86 21.29
C LYS A 346 -17.92 16.10 20.27
N GLU A 347 -18.53 15.25 19.44
CA GLU A 347 -17.82 14.51 18.40
C GLU A 347 -17.22 15.44 17.33
N ALA A 348 -17.98 16.45 16.88
CA ALA A 348 -17.52 17.45 15.92
C ALA A 348 -16.37 18.31 16.48
N ARG A 349 -16.45 18.74 17.75
CA ARG A 349 -15.35 19.46 18.42
C ARG A 349 -14.06 18.65 18.45
N ASN A 350 -14.15 17.36 18.81
CA ASN A 350 -12.99 16.46 18.81
C ASN A 350 -12.40 16.25 17.40
N GLU A 351 -13.22 16.33 16.36
CA GLU A 351 -12.77 16.22 14.97
C GLU A 351 -12.15 17.53 14.48
N ALA A 352 -12.75 18.67 14.81
CA ALA A 352 -12.24 20.01 14.53
C ALA A 352 -10.87 20.21 15.19
N GLU A 353 -10.71 19.82 16.46
CA GLU A 353 -9.42 19.90 17.15
C GLU A 353 -8.31 19.19 16.35
N ARG A 354 -8.56 17.96 15.89
CA ARG A 354 -7.59 17.20 15.08
C ARG A 354 -7.31 17.87 13.75
N PHE A 355 -8.36 18.32 13.07
CA PHE A 355 -8.25 18.95 11.77
C PHE A 355 -7.42 20.23 11.83
N TYR A 356 -7.70 21.12 12.78
CA TYR A 356 -6.98 22.39 12.92
C TYR A 356 -5.57 22.23 13.46
N ASP A 357 -5.33 21.29 14.38
CA ASP A 357 -3.97 20.98 14.83
C ASP A 357 -3.11 20.47 13.67
N ASP A 358 -3.68 19.58 12.84
CA ASP A 358 -3.03 19.02 11.66
C ASP A 358 -2.72 20.09 10.62
N LEU A 359 -3.72 20.92 10.32
CA LEU A 359 -3.60 22.01 9.37
C LEU A 359 -2.56 23.04 9.82
N ASN A 360 -2.52 23.38 11.12
CA ASN A 360 -1.53 24.27 11.69
C ASN A 360 -0.11 23.72 11.55
N GLN A 361 0.07 22.42 11.81
CA GLN A 361 1.37 21.77 11.66
C GLN A 361 1.85 21.82 10.20
N ARG A 362 0.96 21.62 9.23
CA ARG A 362 1.28 21.76 7.80
C ARG A 362 1.70 23.18 7.44
N ILE A 363 0.95 24.18 7.91
CA ILE A 363 1.28 25.59 7.62
C ILE A 363 2.64 25.96 8.23
N LYS A 364 2.92 25.55 9.47
CA LYS A 364 4.22 25.80 10.11
C LYS A 364 5.37 25.13 9.36
N LEU A 365 5.16 23.92 8.83
CA LEU A 365 6.14 23.21 8.00
C LEU A 365 6.36 23.91 6.66
N GLU A 366 5.30 24.31 5.96
CA GLU A 366 5.39 25.08 4.71
C GLU A 366 6.15 26.38 4.93
N ALA A 367 5.86 27.10 6.02
CA ALA A 367 6.57 28.32 6.39
C ALA A 367 8.04 28.06 6.80
N ALA A 368 8.38 26.89 7.33
CA ALA A 368 9.76 26.50 7.60
C ALA A 368 10.52 26.19 6.31
N ILE A 369 9.90 25.46 5.37
CA ILE A 369 10.46 25.16 4.05
C ILE A 369 10.68 26.46 3.26
N ALA A 370 9.68 27.35 3.23
CA ALA A 370 9.74 28.62 2.52
C ALA A 370 10.83 29.58 3.04
N ARG A 371 11.21 29.46 4.32
CA ARG A 371 12.31 30.24 4.92
C ARG A 371 13.68 29.60 4.71
N GLY A 372 13.74 28.34 4.27
CA GLY A 372 14.97 27.62 4.01
C GLY A 372 15.62 27.98 2.67
N GLY A 373 16.86 27.52 2.49
CA GLY A 373 17.62 27.70 1.27
C GLY A 373 18.51 28.94 1.23
N ARG A 374 19.56 28.88 0.40
CA ARG A 374 20.54 29.95 0.21
C ARG A 374 20.06 30.98 -0.80
N ASP A 375 20.49 32.22 -0.59
CA ASP A 375 20.35 33.34 -1.55
C ASP A 375 21.30 33.14 -2.74
N ALA A 376 20.93 32.24 -3.64
CA ALA A 376 21.61 32.04 -4.91
C ALA A 376 20.60 31.62 -5.98
N PRO A 377 20.75 32.08 -7.23
CA PRO A 377 19.95 31.56 -8.32
C PRO A 377 20.38 30.12 -8.63
N GLY A 378 19.43 29.26 -8.97
CA GLY A 378 19.76 27.92 -9.44
C GLY A 378 18.62 26.93 -9.33
N LEU A 379 18.50 26.10 -10.37
CA LEU A 379 17.62 24.93 -10.41
C LEU A 379 18.38 23.69 -9.93
N PRO A 380 17.67 22.61 -9.56
CA PRO A 380 18.30 21.33 -9.27
C PRO A 380 19.15 20.87 -10.46
N PHE A 381 20.28 20.23 -10.15
CA PHE A 381 21.15 19.58 -11.13
C PHE A 381 20.40 18.47 -11.87
N ALA A 382 19.64 17.67 -11.12
CA ALA A 382 18.84 16.59 -11.67
C ALA A 382 17.48 16.50 -10.97
N GLU A 383 16.42 16.24 -11.75
CA GLU A 383 15.13 15.81 -11.25
C GLU A 383 14.82 14.41 -11.79
N LYS A 384 14.19 13.57 -10.97
CA LYS A 384 13.76 12.23 -11.34
C LYS A 384 12.31 12.07 -10.92
N LEU A 385 11.43 11.76 -11.85
CA LEU A 385 10.04 11.43 -11.58
C LEU A 385 9.87 9.92 -11.73
N VAL A 386 9.35 9.26 -10.70
CA VAL A 386 9.08 7.81 -10.71
C VAL A 386 7.59 7.60 -10.56
N SER A 387 6.94 6.99 -11.55
CA SER A 387 5.49 6.86 -11.56
C SER A 387 4.99 5.90 -10.47
N GLN A 388 3.71 6.05 -10.13
CA GLN A 388 2.97 5.08 -9.32
C GLN A 388 3.18 3.63 -9.80
N ARG A 389 3.18 3.42 -11.12
CA ARG A 389 3.34 2.10 -11.73
C ARG A 389 4.71 1.50 -11.43
N ALA A 390 5.78 2.29 -11.54
CA ALA A 390 7.14 1.85 -11.21
C ALA A 390 7.28 1.55 -9.71
N ILE A 391 6.62 2.34 -8.84
CA ILE A 391 6.57 2.10 -7.40
C ILE A 391 5.85 0.80 -7.08
N ASP A 392 4.71 0.53 -7.72
CA ASP A 392 3.96 -0.72 -7.54
C ASP A 392 4.80 -1.94 -7.94
N GLN A 393 5.56 -1.84 -9.04
CA GLN A 393 6.49 -2.88 -9.47
C GLN A 393 7.59 -3.10 -8.42
N ALA A 394 8.20 -2.02 -7.92
CA ALA A 394 9.22 -2.09 -6.87
C ALA A 394 8.68 -2.70 -5.58
N ILE A 395 7.50 -2.30 -5.12
CA ILE A 395 6.89 -2.83 -3.89
C ILE A 395 6.57 -4.31 -4.04
N ARG A 396 6.06 -4.75 -5.20
CA ARG A 396 5.83 -6.18 -5.45
C ARG A 396 7.11 -7.00 -5.38
N TYR A 397 8.22 -6.45 -5.83
CA TYR A 397 9.53 -7.08 -5.77
C TYR A 397 10.12 -7.08 -4.35
N TYR A 398 9.93 -6.01 -3.57
CA TYR A 398 10.51 -5.86 -2.23
C TYR A 398 9.54 -6.20 -1.08
N ARG A 399 8.31 -6.69 -1.35
CA ARG A 399 7.30 -7.03 -0.32
C ARG A 399 7.73 -8.14 0.64
N HIS A 400 8.93 -8.70 0.48
CA HIS A 400 9.49 -9.86 1.17
C HIS A 400 10.03 -9.54 2.56
N VAL A 401 9.33 -8.69 3.31
CA VAL A 401 9.59 -8.53 4.73
C VAL A 401 9.05 -9.76 5.44
N LYS A 402 9.93 -10.74 5.63
CA LYS A 402 9.65 -11.91 6.46
C LYS A 402 9.96 -11.55 7.90
N VAL A 403 8.98 -11.75 8.78
CA VAL A 403 9.19 -11.69 10.23
C VAL A 403 9.10 -13.13 10.73
N ASP A 404 10.23 -13.66 11.19
CA ASP A 404 10.38 -15.04 11.66
C ASP A 404 9.90 -16.09 10.62
N GLY A 405 10.34 -15.93 9.38
CA GLY A 405 10.03 -16.85 8.28
C GLY A 405 8.63 -16.73 7.67
N GLN A 406 7.74 -15.89 8.21
CA GLN A 406 6.40 -15.64 7.66
C GLN A 406 6.35 -14.30 6.94
N SER A 407 5.68 -14.25 5.78
CA SER A 407 5.41 -12.99 5.08
C SER A 407 4.55 -12.10 5.96
N LEU A 408 5.03 -10.88 6.21
CA LEU A 408 4.33 -9.87 7.01
C LEU A 408 3.03 -9.39 6.35
N PHE A 409 3.05 -9.30 5.02
CA PHE A 409 1.94 -8.83 4.21
C PHE A 409 1.51 -9.92 3.22
N SER A 410 0.20 -10.11 3.03
CA SER A 410 -0.36 -10.91 1.93
C SER A 410 -0.55 -10.06 0.68
N SER A 411 -0.74 -8.75 0.86
CA SER A 411 -0.68 -7.73 -0.17
C SER A 411 -0.11 -6.45 0.44
N LEU A 412 0.64 -5.70 -0.37
CA LEU A 412 1.20 -4.41 0.00
C LEU A 412 1.24 -3.56 -1.27
N ASP A 413 0.62 -2.40 -1.21
CA ASP A 413 0.60 -1.38 -2.25
C ASP A 413 0.98 -0.04 -1.59
N ALA A 414 1.66 0.86 -2.29
CA ALA A 414 1.81 2.24 -1.82
C ALA A 414 1.30 3.18 -2.89
N VAL A 415 0.33 4.00 -2.54
CA VAL A 415 -0.30 4.98 -3.42
C VAL A 415 0.30 6.34 -3.16
N LEU A 416 0.90 6.95 -4.17
CA LEU A 416 1.27 8.35 -4.16
C LEU A 416 0.00 9.19 -4.05
N ALA A 417 -0.03 10.09 -3.07
CA ALA A 417 -1.21 10.89 -2.78
C ALA A 417 -0.87 12.38 -2.88
N PRO A 418 -0.71 12.99 -4.07
CA PRO A 418 -0.17 14.36 -4.19
C PRO A 418 -0.88 15.45 -3.35
N HIS A 419 -2.16 15.26 -3.02
CA HIS A 419 -2.95 16.12 -2.13
C HIS A 419 -2.54 16.01 -0.63
N LEU A 420 -1.86 14.93 -0.26
CA LEU A 420 -1.19 14.70 1.02
C LEU A 420 0.31 14.66 0.74
N PRO A 421 1.16 15.55 1.25
CA PRO A 421 2.60 15.54 0.96
C PRO A 421 3.26 14.24 1.48
N GLY A 422 3.17 13.14 0.73
CA GLY A 422 3.54 11.77 1.08
C GLY A 422 2.74 10.67 0.34
N PHE A 423 2.63 9.49 0.94
CA PHE A 423 2.09 8.30 0.29
C PHE A 423 1.26 7.46 1.26
N ILE A 424 0.28 6.74 0.72
CA ILE A 424 -0.61 5.86 1.46
C ILE A 424 -0.15 4.43 1.24
N VAL A 425 0.42 3.81 2.27
CA VAL A 425 0.75 2.38 2.24
C VAL A 425 -0.49 1.61 2.66
N ARG A 426 -1.02 0.76 1.79
CA ARG A 426 -2.18 -0.08 2.08
C ARG A 426 -1.89 -1.53 1.76
N GLY A 427 -2.61 -2.44 2.38
CA GLY A 427 -2.40 -3.85 2.12
C GLY A 427 -3.19 -4.72 3.05
N ALA A 428 -2.77 -5.97 3.16
CA ALA A 428 -3.36 -6.93 4.07
C ALA A 428 -2.24 -7.55 4.90
N LEU A 429 -2.32 -7.37 6.21
CA LEU A 429 -1.38 -7.92 7.18
C LEU A 429 -1.65 -9.42 7.30
N SER A 430 -0.66 -10.24 6.94
CA SER A 430 -0.65 -11.70 7.14
C SER A 430 -0.29 -12.10 8.58
N LEU A 431 0.09 -11.12 9.40
CA LEU A 431 0.37 -11.37 10.79
C LEU A 431 -0.91 -11.65 11.56
N ASP A 432 -0.79 -12.63 12.45
CA ASP A 432 -1.72 -12.77 13.54
C ASP A 432 -1.76 -11.44 14.31
N ILE A 433 -2.95 -10.83 14.46
CA ILE A 433 -3.13 -9.61 15.26
C ILE A 433 -2.50 -9.80 16.66
N GLY A 434 -2.54 -11.04 17.17
CA GLY A 434 -1.85 -11.48 18.37
C GLY A 434 -0.36 -11.18 18.41
N ARG A 435 0.31 -11.32 17.27
CA ARG A 435 1.75 -11.12 17.12
C ARG A 435 2.11 -9.64 16.94
N ILE A 436 1.27 -8.89 16.22
CA ILE A 436 1.41 -7.42 16.13
C ILE A 436 1.34 -6.80 17.53
N LEU A 437 0.39 -7.28 18.33
CA LEU A 437 0.20 -6.83 19.70
C LEU A 437 1.28 -7.35 20.65
N SER A 438 1.86 -8.54 20.40
CA SER A 438 3.01 -9.03 21.19
C SER A 438 4.33 -8.33 20.84
N MET A 439 4.50 -7.81 19.61
CA MET A 439 5.65 -6.97 19.24
C MET A 439 5.59 -5.59 19.91
N ALA A 440 4.41 -5.00 20.00
CA ALA A 440 4.17 -3.76 20.76
C ALA A 440 4.48 -3.92 22.27
N ALA A 441 4.45 -5.16 22.75
CA ALA A 441 4.72 -5.56 24.12
C ALA A 441 6.22 -5.64 24.46
N LYS A 442 7.12 -5.73 23.46
CA LYS A 442 8.57 -5.87 23.67
C LYS A 442 9.31 -4.57 24.01
N GLY A 443 8.61 -3.42 24.09
CA GLY A 443 9.20 -2.13 24.48
C GLY A 443 8.79 -1.62 25.87
N ARG A 444 7.82 -2.26 26.54
CA ARG A 444 7.38 -2.03 27.92
C ARG A 444 6.69 -3.29 28.42
N ASP A 445 7.03 -3.77 29.63
CA ASP A 445 6.51 -4.98 30.29
C ASP A 445 5.05 -5.31 29.98
N VAL A 446 4.84 -6.07 28.90
CA VAL A 446 3.57 -6.71 28.61
C VAL A 446 3.90 -8.10 28.05
N ALA A 447 3.59 -9.12 28.86
CA ALA A 447 3.90 -10.52 28.61
C ALA A 447 3.12 -11.14 27.43
N GLU A 448 3.55 -12.35 27.08
CA GLU A 448 3.51 -13.01 25.78
C GLU A 448 2.17 -13.69 25.36
N LYS A 449 1.93 -13.73 24.03
CA LYS A 449 1.16 -14.73 23.19
C LYS A 449 -0.39 -14.54 23.00
N PRO A 450 -1.06 -15.23 22.05
CA PRO A 450 -1.43 -14.73 20.71
C PRO A 450 -2.96 -14.68 20.45
N ILE A 451 -3.47 -13.57 19.93
CA ILE A 451 -4.84 -13.45 19.40
C ILE A 451 -4.92 -14.08 18.01
N ARG A 452 -5.43 -15.32 17.92
CA ARG A 452 -5.80 -15.93 16.63
C ARG A 452 -6.96 -15.17 15.99
N ALA A 453 -6.69 -14.43 14.93
CA ALA A 453 -7.72 -13.86 14.07
C ALA A 453 -8.36 -14.96 13.19
N ARG A 454 -9.24 -15.79 13.77
CA ARG A 454 -10.20 -16.61 13.00
C ARG A 454 -11.58 -15.96 13.07
N ALA A 455 -11.81 -14.95 12.24
CA ALA A 455 -13.15 -14.43 11.94
C ALA A 455 -13.24 -13.62 10.63
N PHE A 456 -12.23 -13.68 9.76
CA PHE A 456 -12.39 -13.31 8.36
C PHE A 456 -12.12 -14.57 7.55
N GLY A 457 -12.95 -14.87 6.55
CA GLY A 457 -12.74 -15.99 5.64
C GLY A 457 -11.45 -15.92 4.80
N GLY A 458 -10.53 -14.99 5.13
CA GLY A 458 -9.18 -14.88 4.60
C GLY A 458 -8.20 -14.55 5.74
N SER A 459 -7.01 -15.11 5.66
CA SER A 459 -5.92 -15.10 6.66
C SER A 459 -5.22 -13.75 6.86
N SER A 460 -5.89 -12.62 6.63
CA SER A 460 -5.23 -11.31 6.57
C SER A 460 -6.14 -10.13 6.93
N VAL A 461 -5.57 -9.10 7.57
CA VAL A 461 -6.31 -7.89 8.04
C VAL A 461 -5.96 -6.71 7.14
N PRO A 462 -6.95 -6.08 6.46
CA PRO A 462 -6.68 -4.88 5.69
C PRO A 462 -6.10 -3.78 6.57
N PHE A 463 -5.06 -3.11 6.11
CA PHE A 463 -4.46 -1.97 6.78
C PHE A 463 -4.19 -0.86 5.77
N GLU A 464 -4.15 0.37 6.27
CA GLU A 464 -3.75 1.54 5.52
C GLU A 464 -3.01 2.50 6.47
N ALA A 465 -1.83 2.94 6.09
CA ALA A 465 -1.06 3.96 6.78
C ALA A 465 -0.83 5.13 5.82
N ALA A 466 -1.37 6.29 6.16
CA ALA A 466 -1.04 7.51 5.43
C ALA A 466 0.26 8.07 6.01
N LEU A 467 1.24 8.22 5.15
CA LEU A 467 2.57 8.68 5.48
C LEU A 467 2.79 10.03 4.85
N ARG A 468 3.43 10.89 5.60
CA ARG A 468 3.87 12.19 5.14
C ARG A 468 5.35 12.20 5.05
N LEU A 469 5.83 12.92 4.05
CA LEU A 469 7.22 12.99 3.73
C LEU A 469 7.61 14.44 3.56
N TRP A 470 8.80 14.79 4.05
CA TRP A 470 9.35 16.12 3.92
C TRP A 470 10.86 16.05 3.91
N MET A 471 11.47 16.87 3.05
CA MET A 471 12.91 17.04 2.98
C MET A 471 13.36 18.24 3.81
N LYS A 472 14.20 17.98 4.82
CA LYS A 472 14.99 18.99 5.54
C LYS A 472 16.30 19.24 4.77
N ASP A 473 16.94 20.38 5.04
CA ASP A 473 18.29 20.63 4.53
C ASP A 473 19.29 19.62 5.14
N GLY A 474 20.43 19.40 4.47
CA GLY A 474 21.44 18.43 4.92
C GLY A 474 21.14 16.98 4.54
N ASN A 475 20.32 16.76 3.51
CA ASN A 475 19.89 15.46 3.00
C ASN A 475 19.04 14.60 3.94
N VAL A 476 18.29 15.21 4.85
CA VAL A 476 17.42 14.45 5.77
C VAL A 476 15.99 14.43 5.24
N ALA A 477 15.51 13.25 4.85
CA ALA A 477 14.09 13.03 4.58
C ALA A 477 13.41 12.58 5.87
N SER A 478 12.40 13.28 6.35
CA SER A 478 11.61 12.78 7.49
C SER A 478 10.28 12.23 7.03
N LEU A 479 9.92 11.08 7.58
CA LEU A 479 8.65 10.42 7.40
C LEU A 479 7.85 10.51 8.69
N ASP A 480 6.59 10.89 8.58
CA ASP A 480 5.64 10.88 9.68
C ASP A 480 4.40 10.07 9.32
N VAL A 481 3.82 9.41 10.31
CA VAL A 481 2.58 8.66 10.13
C VAL A 481 1.46 9.64 10.42
N ALA A 482 0.65 10.00 9.44
CA ALA A 482 -0.50 10.88 9.64
C ALA A 482 -1.64 10.13 10.33
N TYR A 483 -1.96 8.95 9.82
CA TYR A 483 -2.91 8.03 10.44
C TYR A 483 -2.58 6.59 10.06
N VAL A 484 -3.05 5.67 10.90
CA VAL A 484 -3.13 4.25 10.58
C VAL A 484 -4.59 3.87 10.65
N SER A 485 -5.08 3.10 9.70
CA SER A 485 -6.39 2.47 9.79
C SER A 485 -6.31 0.97 9.56
N LEU A 486 -7.17 0.26 10.27
CA LEU A 486 -7.39 -1.18 10.10
C LEU A 486 -8.80 -1.38 9.53
N PHE A 487 -8.96 -2.46 8.76
CA PHE A 487 -10.17 -2.79 8.03
C PHE A 487 -10.53 -1.77 6.93
N SER A 488 -11.57 -2.06 6.16
CA SER A 488 -12.04 -1.24 5.04
C SER A 488 -13.55 -1.00 5.12
N GLY A 489 -14.05 -0.06 4.32
CA GLY A 489 -15.48 0.26 4.26
C GLY A 489 -16.04 0.80 5.57
N SER A 490 -17.25 0.37 5.94
CA SER A 490 -17.92 0.75 7.18
C SER A 490 -17.24 0.24 8.45
N ASP A 491 -16.37 -0.77 8.33
CA ASP A 491 -15.65 -1.38 9.46
C ASP A 491 -14.29 -0.70 9.72
N ARG A 492 -13.93 0.31 8.93
CA ARG A 492 -12.65 1.02 8.99
C ARG A 492 -12.46 1.70 10.34
N MET A 493 -11.42 1.31 11.06
CA MET A 493 -10.99 1.94 12.32
C MET A 493 -9.79 2.83 12.07
N VAL A 494 -9.90 4.13 12.33
CA VAL A 494 -8.81 5.10 12.16
C VAL A 494 -8.18 5.45 13.50
N PHE A 495 -6.86 5.34 13.57
CA PHE A 495 -6.02 5.64 14.71
C PHE A 495 -5.21 6.91 14.44
N SER A 496 -5.00 7.73 15.48
CA SER A 496 -4.14 8.91 15.42
C SER A 496 -3.15 8.94 16.59
N ASN A 497 -2.01 9.62 16.40
CA ASN A 497 -0.95 9.84 17.40
C ASN A 497 -1.54 10.33 18.74
N LYS A 498 -2.52 11.22 18.72
CA LYS A 498 -3.07 11.86 19.94
C LYS A 498 -4.02 11.00 20.79
N ARG A 499 -4.25 9.72 20.47
CA ARG A 499 -5.12 8.83 21.28
C ARG A 499 -4.28 7.96 22.21
N ARG A 500 -4.70 7.83 23.48
CA ARG A 500 -4.12 6.91 24.49
C ARG A 500 -3.93 5.46 24.01
N HIS A 501 -4.67 5.01 23.00
CA HIS A 501 -4.61 3.65 22.45
C HIS A 501 -4.07 3.56 21.00
N GLY A 502 -3.72 4.69 20.37
CA GLY A 502 -3.22 4.75 18.99
C GLY A 502 -1.70 4.68 18.87
N HIS A 503 -0.97 5.10 19.91
CA HIS A 503 0.51 5.17 19.89
C HIS A 503 1.18 3.86 19.47
N PHE A 504 0.72 2.71 19.98
CA PHE A 504 1.35 1.43 19.62
C PHE A 504 1.23 1.10 18.13
N LEU A 505 0.11 1.44 17.46
CA LEU A 505 -0.07 1.18 16.04
C LEU A 505 0.78 2.13 15.19
N PHE A 506 0.99 3.35 15.68
CA PHE A 506 1.91 4.29 15.07
C PHE A 506 3.35 3.81 15.19
N ASP A 507 3.77 3.39 16.38
CA ASP A 507 5.11 2.87 16.61
C ASP A 507 5.34 1.54 15.87
N PHE A 508 4.31 0.69 15.78
CA PHE A 508 4.33 -0.50 14.95
C PHE A 508 4.44 -0.15 13.46
N ALA A 509 3.60 0.75 12.95
CA ALA A 509 3.69 1.20 11.56
C ALA A 509 5.07 1.81 11.26
N ARG A 510 5.61 2.63 12.17
CA ARG A 510 6.96 3.20 12.10
C ARG A 510 8.03 2.11 12.04
N MET A 511 8.00 1.15 12.97
CA MET A 511 8.92 0.02 12.99
C MET A 511 8.81 -0.82 11.72
N LEU A 512 7.61 -1.07 11.21
CA LEU A 512 7.41 -1.78 9.95
C LEU A 512 8.03 -1.00 8.79
N LEU A 513 7.80 0.31 8.71
CA LEU A 513 8.38 1.16 7.67
C LEU A 513 9.91 1.20 7.77
N MET A 514 10.46 1.28 8.98
CA MET A 514 11.89 1.17 9.21
C MET A 514 12.44 -0.18 8.77
N LYS A 515 11.77 -1.29 9.09
CA LYS A 515 12.20 -2.64 8.66
C LYS A 515 12.09 -2.83 7.16
N SER A 516 11.00 -2.36 6.55
CA SER A 516 10.81 -2.39 5.09
C SER A 516 11.89 -1.56 4.40
N ALA A 517 12.10 -0.32 4.84
CA ALA A 517 13.15 0.55 4.32
C ALA A 517 14.54 -0.07 4.52
N ALA A 518 14.85 -0.57 5.72
CA ALA A 518 16.11 -1.25 5.99
C ALA A 518 16.31 -2.49 5.10
N SER A 519 15.25 -3.26 4.80
CA SER A 519 15.35 -4.41 3.91
C SER A 519 15.56 -4.01 2.44
N MET A 520 14.93 -2.92 1.99
CA MET A 520 15.17 -2.34 0.66
C MET A 520 16.60 -1.78 0.53
N LEU A 521 17.20 -1.37 1.65
CA LEU A 521 18.54 -0.79 1.74
C LEU A 521 19.62 -1.81 2.12
N ALA A 522 19.24 -3.04 2.48
CA ALA A 522 20.16 -4.11 2.90
C ALA A 522 20.99 -4.65 1.73
N ASP A 523 20.53 -4.46 0.50
CA ASP A 523 21.35 -4.57 -0.70
C ASP A 523 22.41 -3.47 -0.65
N LYS A 524 23.58 -3.81 -0.10
CA LYS A 524 24.71 -2.88 0.03
C LYS A 524 24.99 -2.26 -1.34
N PRO A 525 24.85 -0.94 -1.50
CA PRO A 525 25.35 -0.27 -2.69
C PRO A 525 26.86 -0.50 -2.80
N PRO A 526 27.42 -0.54 -4.03
CA PRO A 526 28.85 -0.70 -4.23
C PRO A 526 29.57 0.56 -3.70
N GLY A 527 29.91 0.58 -2.41
CA GLY A 527 30.48 1.75 -1.73
C GLY A 527 30.47 1.69 -0.19
N GLY A 528 29.66 0.82 0.43
CA GLY A 528 29.81 0.46 1.85
C GLY A 528 29.28 1.43 2.92
N GLU A 529 28.92 2.67 2.58
CA GLU A 529 28.30 3.61 3.53
C GLU A 529 26.81 3.25 3.76
N ARG A 530 26.38 3.13 5.03
CA ARG A 530 24.99 2.84 5.42
C ARG A 530 24.15 4.13 5.36
N MET A 531 22.90 4.00 4.95
CA MET A 531 21.90 5.05 5.15
C MET A 531 21.55 5.11 6.65
N ASP A 532 21.75 6.25 7.29
CA ASP A 532 21.41 6.41 8.71
C ASP A 532 19.91 6.68 8.86
N ILE A 533 19.26 5.81 9.63
CA ILE A 533 17.85 5.96 10.01
C ILE A 533 17.83 6.31 11.49
N SER A 534 17.32 7.49 11.84
CA SER A 534 17.21 7.97 13.21
C SER A 534 15.76 8.29 13.58
N PHE A 535 15.46 8.28 14.88
CA PHE A 535 14.14 8.63 15.39
C PHE A 535 14.19 9.96 16.11
N ASP A 536 13.47 10.94 15.59
CA ASP A 536 13.26 12.24 16.22
C ASP A 536 12.16 12.08 17.28
N ALA A 537 12.57 11.86 18.53
CA ALA A 537 11.67 11.60 19.65
C ALA A 537 10.81 12.81 20.03
N GLU A 538 11.30 14.02 19.77
CA GLU A 538 10.61 15.28 20.06
C GLU A 538 9.40 15.46 19.14
N HIS A 539 9.57 15.16 17.85
CA HIS A 539 8.52 15.34 16.85
C HIS A 539 7.80 14.04 16.45
N GLY A 540 8.28 12.88 16.93
CA GLY A 540 7.76 11.56 16.59
C GLY A 540 7.98 11.17 15.12
N LYS A 541 9.08 11.61 14.51
CA LYS A 541 9.37 11.41 13.07
C LYS A 541 10.48 10.38 12.87
N ILE A 542 10.46 9.70 11.73
CA ILE A 542 11.58 8.85 11.28
C ILE A 542 12.40 9.68 10.30
N ASP A 543 13.65 9.96 10.64
CA ASP A 543 14.57 10.73 9.81
C ASP A 543 15.51 9.77 9.06
N PHE A 544 15.55 9.91 7.74
CA PHE A 544 16.41 9.17 6.82
C PHE A 544 17.48 10.12 6.30
N ALA A 545 18.75 9.89 6.63
CA ALA A 545 19.86 10.59 6.01
C ALA A 545 20.11 10.00 4.61
N ILE A 546 19.62 10.66 3.57
CA ILE A 546 19.90 10.31 2.19
C ILE A 546 21.34 10.72 1.89
N ASN A 547 22.27 9.78 1.78
CA ASN A 547 23.63 10.13 1.36
C ASN A 547 23.78 9.95 -0.16
N PRO A 548 23.69 11.03 -0.97
CA PRO A 548 23.90 10.92 -2.42
C PRO A 548 25.31 10.50 -2.81
N ARG A 549 26.29 10.54 -1.88
CA ARG A 549 27.66 10.03 -2.10
C ARG A 549 27.75 8.52 -2.18
N VAL A 550 26.67 7.81 -1.87
CA VAL A 550 26.54 6.35 -2.00
C VAL A 550 26.84 5.87 -3.43
N LEU A 551 26.64 6.71 -4.45
CA LEU A 551 26.99 6.38 -5.84
C LEU A 551 28.48 6.65 -6.13
N VAL A 552 28.98 7.83 -5.77
CA VAL A 552 30.39 8.22 -5.93
C VAL A 552 30.76 9.25 -4.85
N LYS A 553 31.72 8.89 -3.97
CA LYS A 553 32.27 9.77 -2.92
C LYS A 553 33.17 10.86 -3.49
N GLU A 554 34.02 10.46 -4.43
CA GLU A 554 34.96 11.32 -5.15
C GLU A 554 34.99 10.93 -6.62
N ILE A 555 34.94 11.93 -7.52
CA ILE A 555 35.16 11.72 -8.95
C ILE A 555 36.57 12.25 -9.25
N MET A 556 37.51 11.33 -9.54
CA MET A 556 38.94 11.64 -9.75
C MET A 556 39.59 12.44 -8.59
N GLY A 557 39.22 12.13 -7.34
CA GLY A 557 39.72 12.82 -6.14
C GLY A 557 38.97 14.12 -5.80
N VAL A 558 37.91 14.45 -6.54
CA VAL A 558 37.07 15.62 -6.28
C VAL A 558 35.85 15.22 -5.46
N ARG A 559 35.69 15.82 -4.28
CA ARG A 559 34.54 15.57 -3.40
C ARG A 559 33.22 15.85 -4.11
N ASN A 560 32.30 14.91 -4.01
CA ASN A 560 30.93 15.10 -4.48
C ASN A 560 30.09 15.82 -3.41
N ASP A 561 29.63 17.03 -3.74
CA ASP A 561 28.80 17.88 -2.87
C ASP A 561 27.34 17.99 -3.36
N ILE A 562 26.93 17.08 -4.25
CA ILE A 562 25.51 16.94 -4.60
C ILE A 562 24.73 16.58 -3.33
N GLN A 563 23.60 17.26 -3.13
CA GLN A 563 22.66 17.02 -2.05
C GLN A 563 21.28 16.69 -2.61
N ALA A 564 20.52 15.85 -1.90
CA ALA A 564 19.10 15.66 -2.15
C ALA A 564 18.35 16.93 -1.71
N TRP A 565 17.69 17.58 -2.66
CA TRP A 565 16.95 18.81 -2.44
C TRP A 565 15.50 18.54 -2.11
N ASP A 566 14.88 17.58 -2.79
CA ASP A 566 13.46 17.35 -2.66
C ASP A 566 13.06 15.90 -2.92
N PHE A 567 11.95 15.51 -2.30
CA PHE A 567 11.32 14.21 -2.43
C PHE A 567 9.83 14.35 -2.10
N GLU A 568 8.99 14.45 -3.12
CA GLU A 568 7.55 14.71 -2.97
C GLU A 568 6.70 13.96 -4.00
N PRO A 569 5.48 13.54 -3.66
CA PRO A 569 4.50 13.09 -4.63
C PRO A 569 3.98 14.29 -5.44
N VAL A 570 3.92 14.15 -6.76
CA VAL A 570 3.35 15.16 -7.67
C VAL A 570 2.34 14.51 -8.59
N TYR A 571 1.35 15.27 -9.02
CA TYR A 571 0.44 14.90 -10.10
C TYR A 571 0.86 15.59 -11.39
N PHE A 572 1.01 14.82 -12.47
CA PHE A 572 1.28 15.35 -13.79
C PHE A 572 0.01 15.22 -14.64
N ARG A 573 -0.76 16.31 -14.75
CA ARG A 573 -2.08 16.31 -15.37
C ARG A 573 -2.06 15.82 -16.82
N GLU A 574 -1.09 16.21 -17.62
CA GLU A 574 -0.99 15.82 -19.02
C GLU A 574 -0.73 14.32 -19.23
N MET A 575 -0.19 13.66 -18.21
CA MET A 575 0.03 12.21 -18.19
C MET A 575 -1.06 11.46 -17.41
N ASP A 576 -2.02 12.17 -16.82
CA ASP A 576 -3.05 11.60 -15.93
C ASP A 576 -2.46 10.63 -14.89
N GLN A 577 -1.28 10.96 -14.33
CA GLN A 577 -0.51 10.03 -13.52
C GLN A 577 0.22 10.74 -12.37
N THR A 578 0.36 10.02 -11.26
CA THR A 578 1.12 10.46 -10.09
C THR A 578 2.56 9.97 -10.15
N PHE A 579 3.48 10.83 -9.76
CA PHE A 579 4.91 10.58 -9.75
C PHE A 579 5.50 10.91 -8.38
N LEU A 580 6.53 10.18 -7.99
CA LEU A 580 7.42 10.58 -6.92
C LEU A 580 8.56 11.38 -7.55
N LYS A 581 8.55 12.68 -7.31
CA LYS A 581 9.60 13.59 -7.74
C LYS A 581 10.74 13.55 -6.74
N MET A 582 11.95 13.34 -7.22
CA MET A 582 13.20 13.47 -6.48
C MET A 582 14.04 14.54 -7.16
N ALA A 583 14.64 15.45 -6.39
CA ALA A 583 15.54 16.46 -6.94
C ALA A 583 16.88 16.42 -6.21
N ALA A 584 17.95 16.65 -6.95
CA ALA A 584 19.30 16.77 -6.43
C ALA A 584 19.98 18.02 -6.99
N GLY A 585 20.76 18.71 -6.18
CA GLY A 585 21.48 19.91 -6.58
C GLY A 585 22.79 20.12 -5.83
N ASP A 586 23.53 21.15 -6.21
CA ASP A 586 24.86 21.46 -5.66
C ASP A 586 24.73 22.26 -4.36
N GLY A 587 25.14 21.65 -3.24
CA GLY A 587 25.00 22.23 -1.90
C GLY A 587 23.55 22.30 -1.41
N VAL A 588 23.25 23.27 -0.53
CA VAL A 588 21.89 23.49 0.01
C VAL A 588 20.97 24.07 -1.07
N ARG A 589 19.66 23.77 -0.97
CA ARG A 589 18.59 24.30 -1.81
C ARG A 589 18.68 25.82 -2.00
N THR A 590 18.31 26.32 -3.17
CA THR A 590 18.19 27.76 -3.47
C THR A 590 16.79 28.27 -3.13
N LYS A 591 16.66 29.57 -2.80
CA LYS A 591 15.34 30.18 -2.60
C LYS A 591 14.46 30.11 -3.85
N ASP A 592 15.04 30.29 -5.03
CA ASP A 592 14.33 30.16 -6.32
C ASP A 592 13.69 28.77 -6.47
N TYR A 593 14.43 27.72 -6.11
CA TYR A 593 13.89 26.37 -6.16
C TYR A 593 12.79 26.16 -5.13
N VAL A 594 12.99 26.61 -3.89
CA VAL A 594 11.96 26.53 -2.84
C VAL A 594 10.68 27.26 -3.27
N GLN A 595 10.79 28.44 -3.88
CA GLN A 595 9.65 29.18 -4.41
C GLN A 595 8.97 28.39 -5.55
N SER A 596 9.75 27.75 -6.43
CA SER A 596 9.22 26.91 -7.51
C SER A 596 8.41 25.70 -7.02
N LEU A 597 8.71 25.17 -5.82
CA LEU A 597 7.90 24.09 -5.21
C LEU A 597 6.51 24.59 -4.78
N VAL A 598 6.40 25.87 -4.42
CA VAL A 598 5.14 26.47 -3.94
C VAL A 598 4.29 26.98 -5.10
N SER A 599 4.91 27.55 -6.14
CA SER A 599 4.19 28.19 -7.26
C SER A 599 4.25 27.40 -8.57
N GLY A 600 4.88 26.22 -8.59
CA GLY A 600 5.10 25.43 -9.79
C GLY A 600 3.83 24.76 -10.34
N LYS A 601 3.86 24.41 -11.62
CA LYS A 601 2.77 23.69 -12.31
C LYS A 601 2.39 22.39 -11.59
N PHE A 602 3.37 21.57 -11.21
CA PHE A 602 3.14 20.33 -10.47
C PHE A 602 2.41 20.56 -9.15
N LYS A 603 2.69 21.67 -8.44
CA LYS A 603 2.02 22.01 -7.19
C LYS A 603 0.55 22.35 -7.44
N ALA A 604 0.27 23.20 -8.43
CA ALA A 604 -1.09 23.56 -8.81
C ALA A 604 -1.90 22.33 -9.26
N ASP A 605 -1.29 21.43 -10.05
CA ASP A 605 -1.92 20.18 -10.48
C ASP A 605 -2.18 19.24 -9.30
N SER A 606 -1.22 19.11 -8.38
CA SER A 606 -1.32 18.25 -7.18
C SER A 606 -2.37 18.73 -6.19
N ASP A 607 -2.50 20.05 -5.99
CA ASP A 607 -3.53 20.64 -5.14
C ASP A 607 -4.93 20.48 -5.74
N ALA A 608 -5.03 20.33 -7.07
CA ALA A 608 -6.28 20.06 -7.78
C ALA A 608 -6.56 18.55 -7.98
N PHE A 609 -5.69 17.67 -7.50
CA PHE A 609 -5.80 16.22 -7.75
C PHE A 609 -6.95 15.59 -6.95
N SER A 610 -7.88 14.95 -7.67
CA SER A 610 -9.01 14.20 -7.09
C SER A 610 -9.00 12.70 -7.45
N GLY A 611 -8.07 12.28 -8.30
CA GLY A 611 -7.96 10.93 -8.85
C GLY A 611 -7.42 10.95 -10.28
N THR A 612 -7.05 9.78 -10.80
CA THR A 612 -6.70 9.61 -12.22
C THR A 612 -7.95 9.24 -13.02
N GLY A 613 -8.07 9.75 -14.24
CA GLY A 613 -9.16 9.48 -15.17
C GLY A 613 -9.07 8.11 -15.87
N GLY A 614 -7.93 7.42 -15.73
CA GLY A 614 -7.67 6.10 -16.32
C GLY A 614 -7.02 6.16 -17.70
N ALA A 615 -6.67 7.35 -18.19
CA ALA A 615 -5.97 7.58 -19.45
C ALA A 615 -4.47 7.85 -19.21
N GLU A 616 -3.85 7.03 -18.36
CA GLU A 616 -2.45 7.20 -17.95
C GLU A 616 -1.49 7.20 -19.15
N GLY A 617 -0.53 8.13 -19.11
CA GLY A 617 0.54 8.20 -20.08
C GLY A 617 1.46 6.97 -20.06
N PRO A 618 2.29 6.81 -21.10
CA PRO A 618 3.24 5.70 -21.20
C PRO A 618 4.53 5.91 -20.38
N LEU A 619 4.62 7.01 -19.63
CA LEU A 619 5.81 7.45 -18.90
C LEU A 619 5.86 6.83 -17.50
N ASP A 620 6.88 6.03 -17.21
CA ASP A 620 7.06 5.49 -15.85
C ASP A 620 8.23 6.13 -15.10
N LEU A 621 9.22 6.61 -15.82
CA LEU A 621 10.39 7.25 -15.24
C LEU A 621 10.84 8.39 -16.15
N ARG A 622 10.98 9.60 -15.60
CA ARG A 622 11.56 10.75 -16.29
C ARG A 622 12.80 11.22 -15.54
N ILE A 623 13.91 11.38 -16.24
CA ILE A 623 15.13 11.98 -15.71
C ILE A 623 15.35 13.31 -16.44
N ILE A 624 15.53 14.37 -15.69
CA ILE A 624 15.71 15.73 -16.18
C ILE A 624 17.07 16.20 -15.67
N LEU A 625 17.98 16.61 -16.56
CA LEU A 625 19.29 17.14 -16.18
C LEU A 625 19.38 18.62 -16.59
N ASN A 626 19.75 19.50 -15.66
CA ASN A 626 20.01 20.90 -15.97
C ASN A 626 21.40 21.04 -16.60
N ILE A 627 21.46 21.50 -17.86
CA ILE A 627 22.70 21.52 -18.67
C ILE A 627 23.78 22.37 -18.01
N ARG A 628 23.42 23.56 -17.51
CA ARG A 628 24.35 24.47 -16.83
C ARG A 628 24.98 23.83 -15.59
N SER A 629 24.19 23.10 -14.82
CA SER A 629 24.66 22.38 -13.63
C SER A 629 25.58 21.21 -14.01
N VAL A 630 25.24 20.46 -15.06
CA VAL A 630 26.09 19.40 -15.62
C VAL A 630 27.44 19.97 -16.06
N GLN A 631 27.43 21.08 -16.81
CA GLN A 631 28.64 21.78 -17.24
C GLN A 631 29.50 22.25 -16.05
N LYS A 632 28.87 22.84 -15.02
CA LYS A 632 29.59 23.29 -13.82
C LYS A 632 30.31 22.14 -13.12
N ILE A 633 29.64 20.99 -12.96
CA ILE A 633 30.23 19.80 -12.32
C ILE A 633 31.35 19.22 -13.19
N ALA A 634 31.12 19.08 -14.50
CA ALA A 634 32.13 18.59 -15.44
C ALA A 634 33.38 19.47 -15.41
N ASN A 635 33.22 20.79 -15.43
CA ASN A 635 34.34 21.73 -15.38
C ASN A 635 35.07 21.73 -14.03
N ARG A 636 34.37 21.54 -12.91
CA ARG A 636 35.03 21.36 -11.60
C ARG A 636 35.91 20.11 -11.57
N ILE A 637 35.46 19.02 -12.20
CA ILE A 637 36.25 17.78 -12.33
C ILE A 637 37.46 18.02 -13.25
N LEU A 638 37.24 18.64 -14.40
CA LEU A 638 38.30 18.96 -15.37
C LEU A 638 39.35 19.90 -14.79
N GLU A 639 38.96 20.93 -14.04
CA GLU A 639 39.87 21.86 -13.39
C GLU A 639 40.83 21.12 -12.44
N LYS A 640 40.33 20.16 -11.67
CA LYS A 640 41.16 19.34 -10.76
C LYS A 640 42.06 18.35 -11.49
N ILE A 641 41.57 17.73 -12.58
CA ILE A 641 42.40 16.91 -13.47
C ILE A 641 43.50 17.78 -14.10
N HIS A 642 43.12 18.96 -14.57
CA HIS A 642 44.01 19.94 -15.18
C HIS A 642 45.07 20.41 -14.19
N GLU A 643 44.73 20.70 -12.93
CA GLU A 643 45.71 21.00 -11.86
C GLU A 643 46.72 19.86 -11.70
N LYS A 644 46.25 18.61 -11.64
CA LYS A 644 47.09 17.42 -11.45
C LYS A 644 48.01 17.16 -12.65
N GLU A 645 47.48 17.23 -13.86
CA GLU A 645 48.25 17.05 -15.10
C GLU A 645 49.19 18.24 -15.33
N SER A 646 48.75 19.48 -15.08
CA SER A 646 49.60 20.66 -15.14
C SER A 646 50.78 20.58 -14.18
N ARG A 647 50.60 19.98 -13.00
CA ARG A 647 51.72 19.71 -12.08
C ARG A 647 52.74 18.76 -12.70
N LYS A 648 52.30 17.65 -13.32
CA LYS A 648 53.19 16.73 -14.05
C LYS A 648 53.89 17.41 -15.23
N VAL A 649 53.16 18.26 -15.98
CA VAL A 649 53.73 19.04 -17.08
C VAL A 649 54.75 20.05 -16.56
N ARG A 650 54.47 20.76 -15.46
CA ARG A 650 55.44 21.65 -14.79
C ARG A 650 56.67 20.88 -14.29
N GLU A 651 56.50 19.69 -13.75
CA GLU A 651 57.60 18.80 -13.35
C GLU A 651 58.42 18.35 -14.57
N ALA A 652 57.79 18.02 -15.70
CA ALA A 652 58.47 17.68 -16.95
C ALA A 652 59.21 18.89 -17.56
N VAL A 653 58.61 20.08 -17.49
CA VAL A 653 59.24 21.37 -17.84
C VAL A 653 60.47 21.62 -16.95
N PHE A 654 60.34 21.43 -15.64
CA PHE A 654 61.42 21.62 -14.68
C PHE A 654 62.56 20.61 -14.89
N ARG A 655 62.21 19.33 -15.12
CA ARG A 655 63.14 18.25 -15.45
C ARG A 655 63.69 18.33 -16.88
N LYS A 656 63.21 19.27 -17.69
CA LYS A 656 63.62 19.51 -19.08
C LYS A 656 63.51 18.27 -19.97
N THR A 657 62.47 17.46 -19.75
CA THR A 657 62.21 16.26 -20.56
C THR A 657 61.48 16.68 -21.85
N PRO A 658 62.02 16.41 -23.05
CA PRO A 658 61.32 16.73 -24.30
C PRO A 658 59.99 15.97 -24.38
N GLY A 659 58.93 16.65 -24.82
CA GLY A 659 57.60 16.06 -24.84
C GLY A 659 56.53 17.01 -25.37
N THR A 660 55.41 16.45 -25.82
CA THR A 660 54.18 17.20 -26.10
C THR A 660 53.12 16.75 -25.12
N HIS A 661 52.52 17.70 -24.42
CA HIS A 661 51.44 17.46 -23.47
C HIS A 661 50.17 18.16 -23.95
N TYR A 662 49.03 17.50 -23.80
CA TYR A 662 47.72 18.06 -24.10
C TYR A 662 46.93 18.15 -22.80
N LEU A 663 46.34 19.31 -22.54
CA LEU A 663 45.61 19.62 -21.32
C LEU A 663 44.21 20.10 -21.73
N VAL A 664 43.18 19.31 -21.41
CA VAL A 664 41.79 19.78 -21.57
C VAL A 664 41.52 20.77 -20.44
N GLU A 665 41.09 21.99 -20.77
CA GLU A 665 40.89 23.07 -19.82
C GLU A 665 39.42 23.16 -19.37
N LYS A 666 38.49 23.16 -20.33
CA LYS A 666 37.06 23.37 -20.07
C LYS A 666 36.19 22.73 -21.14
N ILE A 667 34.95 22.41 -20.77
CA ILE A 667 33.87 22.04 -21.69
C ILE A 667 32.74 23.08 -21.56
N SER A 668 32.16 23.50 -22.70
CA SER A 668 30.89 24.23 -22.76
C SER A 668 29.79 23.33 -23.29
N LEU A 669 28.60 23.43 -22.69
CA LEU A 669 27.40 22.76 -23.16
C LEU A 669 26.33 23.82 -23.40
N GLU A 670 25.99 24.06 -24.66
CA GLU A 670 25.06 25.11 -25.05
C GLU A 670 23.85 24.52 -25.80
N PRO A 671 22.63 24.84 -25.37
CA PRO A 671 21.43 24.47 -26.12
C PRO A 671 21.31 25.33 -27.38
N VAL A 672 21.19 24.69 -28.54
CA VAL A 672 20.98 25.34 -29.84
C VAL A 672 19.74 24.72 -30.47
N GLU A 673 18.60 25.38 -30.31
CA GLU A 673 17.28 24.85 -30.72
C GLU A 673 17.01 23.47 -30.09
N ASN A 674 16.91 22.41 -30.91
CA ASN A 674 16.72 21.01 -30.48
C ASN A 674 18.05 20.22 -30.44
N ARG A 675 19.19 20.91 -30.46
CA ARG A 675 20.54 20.31 -30.49
C ARG A 675 21.37 20.76 -29.30
N LEU A 676 22.33 19.93 -28.92
CA LEU A 676 23.32 20.25 -27.89
C LEU A 676 24.65 20.57 -28.55
N ARG A 677 25.11 21.81 -28.44
CA ARG A 677 26.47 22.21 -28.82
C ARG A 677 27.40 21.88 -27.67
N MET A 678 28.29 20.92 -27.88
CA MET A 678 29.39 20.62 -26.96
C MET A 678 30.66 21.24 -27.51
N SER A 679 31.31 22.13 -26.74
CA SER A 679 32.65 22.63 -27.06
C SER A 679 33.66 22.21 -26.00
N ALA A 680 34.89 21.93 -26.41
CA ALA A 680 35.99 21.59 -25.53
C ALA A 680 37.20 22.47 -25.89
N THR A 681 37.78 23.12 -24.90
CA THR A 681 39.03 23.88 -25.06
C THR A 681 40.18 23.05 -24.51
N ALA A 682 41.24 22.92 -25.29
CA ALA A 682 42.46 22.24 -24.89
C ALA A 682 43.70 23.10 -25.18
N SER A 683 44.68 23.04 -24.28
CA SER A 683 46.02 23.59 -24.47
C SER A 683 47.03 22.50 -24.80
N ARG A 684 47.91 22.79 -25.76
CA ARG A 684 49.07 21.97 -26.11
C ARG A 684 50.32 22.66 -25.58
N VAL A 685 51.06 21.97 -24.72
CA VAL A 685 52.37 22.41 -24.22
C VAL A 685 53.45 21.53 -24.86
N LYS A 686 54.26 22.10 -25.75
CA LYS A 686 55.38 21.41 -26.39
C LYS A 686 56.70 21.89 -25.80
N ILE A 687 57.48 20.95 -25.27
CA ILE A 687 58.84 21.17 -24.77
C ILE A 687 59.81 20.57 -25.80
N SER A 688 60.53 21.42 -26.51
CA SER A 688 61.52 21.01 -27.51
C SER A 688 62.91 21.56 -27.19
N LYS A 689 63.94 20.74 -27.41
CA LYS A 689 65.34 21.21 -27.40
C LYS A 689 65.51 22.27 -28.49
N ARG A 690 66.16 23.39 -28.17
CA ARG A 690 66.57 24.36 -29.19
C ARG A 690 67.75 23.81 -29.97
N TRP A 691 67.72 23.94 -31.29
CA TRP A 691 68.86 23.63 -32.16
C TRP A 691 69.86 24.80 -32.13
N VAL A 692 71.16 24.50 -32.19
CA VAL A 692 72.29 25.29 -31.64
C VAL A 692 72.68 26.54 -32.46
N ILE A 693 71.94 26.96 -33.49
CA ILE A 693 72.47 27.88 -34.52
C ILE A 693 72.06 29.37 -34.34
N ASN A 694 71.97 29.89 -33.10
CA ASN A 694 71.79 31.35 -32.93
C ASN A 694 72.45 31.90 -31.63
N PRO A 695 73.54 32.69 -31.72
CA PRO A 695 74.31 33.19 -30.56
C PRO A 695 73.60 34.22 -29.67
N ALA A 696 72.57 34.92 -30.16
CA ALA A 696 72.01 36.11 -29.48
C ALA A 696 71.09 35.83 -28.27
N ARG A 697 71.12 34.63 -27.65
CA ARG A 697 70.12 34.22 -26.64
C ARG A 697 70.66 33.45 -25.43
N TRP A 698 71.87 33.76 -24.97
CA TRP A 698 72.48 33.16 -23.75
C TRP A 698 71.70 33.38 -22.43
N VAL A 699 70.65 34.21 -22.42
CA VAL A 699 69.86 34.54 -21.22
C VAL A 699 68.63 33.62 -21.01
N LYS A 700 68.23 32.80 -22.00
CA LYS A 700 67.02 31.93 -21.89
C LYS A 700 67.38 30.50 -22.31
N GLY A 701 67.48 29.59 -21.34
CA GLY A 701 68.06 28.22 -21.41
C GLY A 701 67.67 27.27 -22.57
N PRO A 702 68.17 26.01 -22.56
CA PRO A 702 68.27 25.13 -23.74
C PRO A 702 66.96 24.58 -24.33
N TYR A 703 65.81 24.95 -23.76
CA TYR A 703 64.51 24.41 -24.12
C TYR A 703 63.54 25.53 -24.48
N PHE A 704 62.74 25.32 -25.52
CA PHE A 704 61.63 26.18 -25.89
C PHE A 704 60.32 25.52 -25.47
N ILE A 705 59.50 26.26 -24.72
CA ILE A 705 58.15 25.85 -24.33
C ILE A 705 57.19 26.64 -25.21
N SER A 706 56.41 25.93 -26.02
CA SER A 706 55.30 26.50 -26.79
C SER A 706 54.00 26.08 -26.14
N GLU A 707 53.21 27.05 -25.68
CA GLU A 707 51.82 26.83 -25.27
C GLU A 707 50.88 27.35 -26.35
N LYS A 708 49.86 26.56 -26.67
CA LYS A 708 48.99 26.76 -27.81
C LYS A 708 47.57 26.30 -27.47
N ARG A 709 46.56 27.16 -27.57
CA ARG A 709 45.15 26.84 -27.26
C ARG A 709 44.33 26.58 -28.51
N ALA A 710 43.40 25.64 -28.44
CA ALA A 710 42.40 25.38 -29.47
C ALA A 710 41.06 25.02 -28.82
N SER A 711 39.96 25.48 -29.43
CA SER A 711 38.61 25.05 -29.06
C SER A 711 37.98 24.27 -30.20
N VAL A 712 37.35 23.15 -29.87
CA VAL A 712 36.60 22.31 -30.83
C VAL A 712 35.15 22.29 -30.40
N TYR A 713 34.21 22.38 -31.34
CA TYR A 713 32.78 22.24 -31.06
C TYR A 713 32.11 21.19 -31.94
N ALA A 714 31.05 20.57 -31.41
CA ALA A 714 30.19 19.62 -32.10
C ALA A 714 28.72 19.89 -31.75
N ASP A 715 27.87 19.95 -32.77
CA ASP A 715 26.42 20.09 -32.65
C ASP A 715 25.76 18.71 -32.72
N LEU A 716 25.20 18.29 -31.58
CA LEU A 716 24.68 16.95 -31.37
C LEU A 716 23.14 16.96 -31.47
N GLY A 717 22.61 16.22 -32.45
CA GLY A 717 21.21 15.82 -32.51
C GLY A 717 20.93 14.67 -31.55
N LEU A 718 19.81 14.74 -30.84
CA LEU A 718 19.44 13.82 -29.76
C LEU A 718 18.18 13.06 -30.15
N SER A 719 18.25 11.72 -30.20
CA SER A 719 17.05 10.91 -30.43
C SER A 719 17.12 9.52 -29.78
N ALA A 720 15.96 8.92 -29.55
CA ALA A 720 15.79 7.54 -29.11
C ALA A 720 15.43 6.65 -30.30
N VAL A 721 16.20 5.57 -30.55
CA VAL A 721 16.00 4.65 -31.68
C VAL A 721 15.98 3.19 -31.25
N VAL A 722 15.44 2.30 -32.11
CA VAL A 722 15.38 0.85 -31.85
C VAL A 722 16.62 0.17 -32.44
N ALA A 723 17.23 -0.71 -31.64
CA ALA A 723 18.48 -1.40 -31.94
C ALA A 723 18.44 -2.29 -33.19
N ARG A 724 17.28 -2.82 -33.56
CA ARG A 724 17.14 -3.70 -34.74
C ARG A 724 17.59 -2.99 -36.03
N ASP A 725 17.34 -1.69 -36.12
CA ASP A 725 17.64 -0.89 -37.30
C ASP A 725 19.15 -0.57 -37.45
N VAL A 726 19.97 -0.92 -36.45
CA VAL A 726 21.39 -0.50 -36.32
C VAL A 726 22.33 -1.68 -36.01
N MET A 727 21.84 -2.73 -35.34
CA MET A 727 22.69 -3.77 -34.74
C MET A 727 22.68 -5.12 -35.49
N GLU A 728 21.90 -5.29 -36.57
CA GLU A 728 21.90 -6.55 -37.35
C GLU A 728 23.28 -6.88 -37.97
N GLU A 729 24.17 -5.90 -38.13
CA GLU A 729 25.55 -6.10 -38.64
C GLU A 729 26.64 -6.11 -37.54
N SER A 730 26.28 -5.92 -36.26
CA SER A 730 27.26 -5.62 -35.20
C SER A 730 27.71 -6.83 -34.37
N ALA A 731 28.74 -7.53 -34.87
CA ALA A 731 29.64 -8.46 -34.18
C ALA A 731 29.04 -9.81 -33.66
N PRO A 732 29.46 -10.96 -34.23
CA PRO A 732 29.07 -12.29 -33.76
C PRO A 732 29.56 -12.53 -32.32
N GLY A 733 28.62 -12.59 -31.37
CA GLY A 733 28.88 -12.95 -29.98
C GLY A 733 28.27 -12.00 -28.94
N ARG A 734 27.92 -10.77 -29.31
CA ARG A 734 27.31 -9.81 -28.38
C ARG A 734 25.89 -10.25 -27.99
N PHE A 735 25.48 -9.95 -26.75
CA PHE A 735 24.10 -10.14 -26.30
C PHE A 735 23.56 -8.81 -25.75
N ASP A 736 22.39 -8.41 -26.25
CA ASP A 736 21.76 -7.14 -25.95
C ASP A 736 20.65 -7.32 -24.91
N LEU A 737 20.76 -6.55 -23.83
CA LEU A 737 19.77 -6.53 -22.74
C LEU A 737 18.71 -5.44 -22.96
N SER A 738 19.06 -4.36 -23.67
CA SER A 738 18.15 -3.30 -24.13
C SER A 738 18.04 -3.33 -25.65
N ARG A 739 16.83 -3.11 -26.17
CA ARG A 739 16.57 -2.92 -27.62
C ARG A 739 16.46 -1.45 -27.98
N GLU A 740 16.55 -0.54 -27.03
CA GLU A 740 16.45 0.89 -27.24
C GLU A 740 17.84 1.51 -27.04
N LEU A 741 18.20 2.40 -27.97
CA LEU A 741 19.47 3.09 -28.04
C LEU A 741 19.22 4.59 -28.01
N LEU A 742 20.06 5.34 -27.27
CA LEU A 742 20.18 6.77 -27.46
C LEU A 742 21.10 7.00 -28.65
N LYS A 743 20.63 7.69 -29.67
CA LYS A 743 21.43 8.15 -30.80
C LYS A 743 21.89 9.58 -30.52
N LEU A 744 23.20 9.80 -30.53
CA LEU A 744 23.83 11.11 -30.66
C LEU A 744 24.32 11.24 -32.10
N GLU A 745 23.63 12.06 -32.87
CA GLU A 745 23.95 12.36 -34.26
C GLU A 745 24.81 13.62 -34.32
N ILE A 746 26.01 13.53 -34.88
CA ILE A 746 26.85 14.72 -35.08
C ILE A 746 26.36 15.43 -36.35
N THR A 747 25.54 16.47 -36.14
CA THR A 747 24.89 17.26 -37.20
C THR A 747 25.79 18.38 -37.73
N GLY A 748 26.76 18.81 -36.94
CA GLY A 748 27.75 19.82 -37.30
C GLY A 748 28.97 19.70 -36.39
N ALA A 749 30.14 20.10 -36.87
CA ALA A 749 31.35 20.20 -36.08
C ALA A 749 32.24 21.28 -36.66
N GLY A 750 33.00 21.95 -35.81
CA GLY A 750 33.94 22.98 -36.24
C GLY A 750 34.96 23.31 -35.18
N PHE A 751 35.82 24.27 -35.51
CA PHE A 751 36.90 24.72 -34.66
C PHE A 751 36.80 26.22 -34.50
N ASP A 752 37.06 26.69 -33.29
CA ASP A 752 37.20 28.11 -33.00
C ASP A 752 38.62 28.33 -32.49
N ILE A 753 39.41 29.11 -33.24
CA ILE A 753 40.87 29.16 -33.05
C ILE A 753 41.40 30.58 -33.27
N GLU A 754 42.21 31.04 -32.34
CA GLU A 754 43.02 32.27 -32.47
C GLU A 754 44.18 32.13 -33.49
N ASN A 755 44.45 30.94 -34.05
CA ASN A 755 45.61 30.70 -34.93
C ASN A 755 45.42 29.51 -35.93
N PRO A 756 45.23 29.75 -37.25
CA PRO A 756 44.85 28.72 -38.24
C PRO A 756 45.86 27.57 -38.44
N SER A 757 47.17 27.84 -38.36
CA SER A 757 48.26 26.86 -38.54
C SER A 757 48.30 25.76 -37.45
N LEU A 758 47.54 25.96 -36.38
CA LEU A 758 47.44 25.10 -35.20
C LEU A 758 46.39 24.01 -35.39
N ALA A 759 45.32 24.31 -36.14
CA ALA A 759 44.21 23.40 -36.44
C ALA A 759 44.70 22.14 -37.15
N GLN A 760 45.44 22.33 -38.24
CA GLN A 760 46.04 21.24 -39.01
C GLN A 760 47.02 20.43 -38.16
N ASN A 761 47.88 21.07 -37.38
CA ASN A 761 48.88 20.38 -36.58
C ASN A 761 48.34 19.67 -35.33
N VAL A 762 47.23 20.15 -34.77
CA VAL A 762 46.50 19.47 -33.68
C VAL A 762 45.64 18.34 -34.22
N MET A 763 44.99 18.52 -35.39
CA MET A 763 44.32 17.42 -36.09
C MET A 763 45.32 16.34 -36.47
N VAL A 764 46.37 16.62 -37.21
CA VAL A 764 47.42 15.65 -37.58
C VAL A 764 48.04 14.98 -36.34
N GLY A 765 48.26 15.74 -35.26
CA GLY A 765 48.85 15.22 -34.01
C GLY A 765 47.91 14.37 -33.13
N LEU A 766 46.59 14.60 -33.15
CA LEU A 766 45.60 13.78 -32.44
C LEU A 766 45.12 12.59 -33.29
N VAL A 767 45.14 12.75 -34.62
CA VAL A 767 44.48 11.86 -35.58
C VAL A 767 45.45 10.86 -36.22
N GLY A 768 46.75 11.20 -36.31
CA GLY A 768 47.92 10.31 -36.49
C GLY A 768 47.99 9.42 -37.74
N ASP A 769 46.92 8.70 -38.08
CA ASP A 769 46.83 7.63 -39.07
C ASP A 769 45.49 7.64 -39.83
N LEU A 770 44.88 8.81 -40.07
CA LEU A 770 43.57 8.91 -40.72
C LEU A 770 43.71 9.89 -41.87
N ASP A 771 43.54 9.37 -43.09
CA ASP A 771 43.66 10.13 -44.32
C ASP A 771 42.62 11.27 -44.34
N LEU A 772 43.11 12.51 -44.41
CA LEU A 772 42.32 13.74 -44.20
C LEU A 772 41.82 14.34 -45.52
N ASP A 773 42.25 13.83 -46.66
CA ASP A 773 41.92 14.42 -47.96
C ASP A 773 40.42 14.24 -48.30
N GLY A 774 39.75 15.35 -48.56
CA GLY A 774 38.38 15.40 -49.12
C GLY A 774 37.21 15.19 -48.16
N SER A 775 37.41 15.08 -46.84
CA SER A 775 36.32 14.82 -45.89
C SER A 775 35.96 16.03 -45.02
N ALA A 776 34.66 16.32 -44.87
CA ALA A 776 34.18 17.42 -44.03
C ALA A 776 34.66 17.27 -42.56
N PRO A 777 34.86 18.37 -41.81
CA PRO A 777 35.32 18.33 -40.41
C PRO A 777 34.51 17.40 -39.49
N SER A 778 33.20 17.27 -39.76
CA SER A 778 32.31 16.31 -39.09
C SER A 778 32.71 14.86 -39.36
N GLY A 779 33.11 14.50 -40.57
CA GLY A 779 33.60 13.17 -40.94
C GLY A 779 34.92 12.80 -40.25
N ILE A 780 35.83 13.77 -40.08
CA ILE A 780 37.11 13.57 -39.38
C ILE A 780 36.89 13.32 -37.87
N MET A 781 36.04 14.13 -37.24
CA MET A 781 35.68 13.96 -35.83
C MET A 781 34.96 12.62 -35.59
N LYS A 782 34.06 12.23 -36.49
CA LYS A 782 33.39 10.92 -36.48
C LYS A 782 34.41 9.77 -36.50
N ARG A 783 35.38 9.80 -37.44
CA ARG A 783 36.45 8.79 -37.54
C ARG A 783 37.38 8.77 -36.33
N PHE A 784 37.66 9.93 -35.71
CA PHE A 784 38.48 10.01 -34.49
C PHE A 784 37.82 9.31 -33.31
N ILE A 785 36.53 9.58 -33.04
CA ILE A 785 35.77 8.91 -31.97
C ILE A 785 35.74 7.39 -32.21
N LEU A 786 35.46 6.98 -33.45
CA LEU A 786 35.45 5.59 -33.90
C LEU A 786 36.78 4.85 -33.67
N LYS A 787 37.92 5.48 -34.04
CA LYS A 787 39.24 4.81 -34.03
C LYS A 787 39.95 4.89 -32.67
N LYS A 788 39.78 5.98 -31.92
CA LYS A 788 40.56 6.24 -30.69
C LYS A 788 39.79 6.09 -29.39
N ILE A 789 38.46 6.27 -29.40
CA ILE A 789 37.65 6.24 -28.17
C ILE A 789 36.83 4.93 -28.08
N ALA A 790 36.21 4.49 -29.18
CA ALA A 790 35.33 3.32 -29.17
C ALA A 790 35.99 2.01 -28.64
N PRO A 791 37.26 1.67 -28.97
CA PRO A 791 37.92 0.49 -28.42
C PRO A 791 38.12 0.53 -26.90
N TYR A 792 38.26 1.73 -26.31
CA TYR A 792 38.40 1.91 -24.85
C TYR A 792 37.06 1.87 -24.14
N LEU A 793 35.98 2.36 -24.78
CA LEU A 793 34.64 2.40 -24.20
C LEU A 793 33.90 1.05 -24.27
N ASN A 794 34.21 0.18 -25.24
CA ASN A 794 33.81 -1.23 -25.19
C ASN A 794 34.96 -2.13 -25.63
N ALA A 795 35.84 -2.47 -24.69
CA ALA A 795 36.81 -3.54 -24.92
C ALA A 795 36.09 -4.84 -25.32
N ALA A 796 36.60 -5.53 -26.34
CA ALA A 796 36.13 -6.85 -26.74
C ALA A 796 36.85 -7.96 -25.94
N GLY A 797 36.29 -9.18 -25.93
CA GLY A 797 36.92 -10.35 -25.28
C GLY A 797 36.82 -10.37 -23.75
N GLU A 798 37.83 -10.90 -23.06
CA GLU A 798 37.87 -11.06 -21.58
C GLU A 798 37.86 -9.74 -20.78
N ASN A 799 38.03 -8.61 -21.48
CA ASN A 799 38.00 -7.26 -20.91
C ASN A 799 36.64 -6.56 -21.14
N GLU A 800 35.68 -7.19 -21.83
CA GLU A 800 34.33 -6.67 -22.02
C GLU A 800 33.63 -6.52 -20.66
N GLY A 801 33.38 -5.28 -20.24
CA GLY A 801 32.76 -4.99 -18.94
C GLY A 801 33.68 -4.33 -17.92
N LYS A 802 35.00 -4.34 -18.13
CA LYS A 802 35.97 -3.83 -17.13
C LYS A 802 36.37 -2.37 -17.34
N THR A 803 35.78 -1.67 -18.31
CA THR A 803 36.09 -0.25 -18.57
C THR A 803 35.70 0.60 -17.36
N GLU A 804 36.70 1.18 -16.72
CA GLU A 804 36.57 2.10 -15.60
C GLU A 804 36.96 3.51 -16.05
N ILE A 805 36.02 4.45 -15.95
CA ILE A 805 36.27 5.86 -16.22
C ILE A 805 36.08 6.61 -14.91
N ALA A 806 37.13 7.30 -14.46
CA ALA A 806 37.07 8.13 -13.27
C ALA A 806 36.62 7.39 -11.97
N GLY A 807 36.96 6.11 -11.82
CA GLY A 807 36.52 5.29 -10.68
C GLY A 807 35.19 4.56 -10.91
N VAL A 808 34.52 4.82 -12.05
CA VAL A 808 33.20 4.31 -12.36
C VAL A 808 33.31 3.23 -13.43
N ARG A 809 32.83 2.02 -13.13
CA ARG A 809 32.70 0.93 -14.09
C ARG A 809 31.57 1.23 -15.07
N LEU A 810 31.91 1.87 -16.19
CA LEU A 810 30.95 2.43 -17.16
C LEU A 810 29.96 1.37 -17.65
N ASN A 811 30.45 0.16 -17.90
CA ASN A 811 29.66 -0.96 -18.42
C ASN A 811 28.65 -1.53 -17.41
N ARG A 812 28.56 -1.00 -16.19
CA ARG A 812 27.38 -1.25 -15.33
C ARG A 812 26.18 -0.42 -15.74
N PHE A 813 26.44 0.75 -16.34
CA PHE A 813 25.45 1.78 -16.60
C PHE A 813 25.09 1.84 -18.09
N VAL A 814 26.09 1.84 -18.96
CA VAL A 814 25.92 2.10 -20.39
C VAL A 814 26.98 1.40 -21.22
N LYS A 815 26.60 0.93 -22.42
CA LYS A 815 27.53 0.55 -23.49
C LYS A 815 27.47 1.61 -24.58
N ILE A 816 28.62 2.04 -25.08
CA ILE A 816 28.72 3.16 -26.01
C ILE A 816 29.35 2.69 -27.31
N PHE A 817 28.57 2.41 -28.34
CA PHE A 817 29.12 1.96 -29.61
C PHE A 817 28.82 2.98 -30.71
N THR A 818 29.38 2.73 -31.87
CA THR A 818 29.33 3.63 -33.01
C THR A 818 28.99 2.83 -34.25
N HIS A 819 28.03 3.29 -35.03
CA HIS A 819 27.62 2.69 -36.30
C HIS A 819 27.41 3.83 -37.30
N THR A 820 27.87 3.66 -38.55
CA THR A 820 27.77 4.67 -39.64
C THR A 820 28.19 6.10 -39.27
N GLY A 821 29.06 6.25 -38.25
CA GLY A 821 29.54 7.56 -37.78
C GLY A 821 28.65 8.26 -36.74
N ASP A 822 27.58 7.61 -36.26
CA ASP A 822 26.76 8.07 -35.14
C ASP A 822 27.14 7.34 -33.85
N ILE A 823 26.90 7.96 -32.69
CA ILE A 823 27.21 7.39 -31.38
C ILE A 823 25.92 6.87 -30.75
N TYR A 824 25.94 5.61 -30.34
CA TYR A 824 24.81 4.92 -29.73
C TYR A 824 25.13 4.56 -28.29
N PHE A 825 24.24 4.93 -27.38
CA PHE A 825 24.30 4.54 -25.99
C PHE A 825 23.20 3.53 -25.70
N GLN A 826 23.61 2.32 -25.35
CA GLN A 826 22.71 1.31 -24.83
C GLN A 826 22.74 1.39 -23.32
N ILE A 827 21.64 1.82 -22.71
CA ILE A 827 21.49 1.88 -21.26
C ILE A 827 21.29 0.46 -20.73
N ASN A 828 21.93 0.13 -19.61
CA ASN A 828 21.65 -1.13 -18.92
C ASN A 828 20.21 -1.10 -18.39
N PRO A 829 19.31 -2.02 -18.79
CA PRO A 829 17.93 -1.96 -18.33
C PRO A 829 17.79 -2.10 -16.82
N ARG A 830 18.72 -2.77 -16.11
CA ARG A 830 18.73 -2.85 -14.64
C ARG A 830 19.55 -1.75 -13.97
N LEU A 831 19.86 -0.68 -14.69
CA LEU A 831 20.64 0.44 -14.16
C LEU A 831 20.04 1.03 -12.88
N VAL A 832 18.72 1.12 -12.81
CA VAL A 832 18.02 1.85 -11.75
C VAL A 832 17.71 0.95 -10.55
N SER A 833 17.41 -0.33 -10.78
CA SER A 833 17.00 -1.28 -9.75
C SER A 833 17.03 -2.71 -10.30
N PRO A 834 17.31 -3.74 -9.48
CA PRO A 834 17.05 -5.13 -9.85
C PRO A 834 15.54 -5.44 -9.97
N ALA A 835 14.69 -4.61 -9.36
CA ALA A 835 13.24 -4.82 -9.30
C ALA A 835 12.52 -4.57 -10.63
N PHE A 836 13.11 -3.80 -11.54
CA PHE A 836 12.52 -3.53 -12.85
C PHE A 836 13.57 -3.20 -13.91
N ASP A 837 13.30 -3.62 -15.13
CA ASP A 837 14.01 -3.21 -16.32
C ASP A 837 13.48 -1.84 -16.77
N VAL A 838 14.36 -0.90 -17.15
CA VAL A 838 14.00 0.37 -17.79
C VAL A 838 14.22 0.27 -19.29
N ALA A 839 13.31 0.85 -20.06
CA ALA A 839 13.43 0.96 -21.51
C ALA A 839 13.08 2.37 -21.95
N LEU A 840 13.90 2.94 -22.82
CA LEU A 840 13.72 4.30 -23.31
C LEU A 840 12.45 4.40 -24.16
N ILE A 841 11.72 5.51 -24.05
CA ILE A 841 10.57 5.81 -24.90
C ILE A 841 11.07 6.46 -26.19
N SER A 842 10.64 5.97 -27.35
CA SER A 842 10.93 6.60 -28.63
C SER A 842 10.34 8.02 -28.69
N ASN A 843 11.02 8.94 -29.37
CA ASN A 843 10.59 10.33 -29.45
C ASN A 843 9.19 10.44 -30.07
N ARG A 844 8.22 10.96 -29.30
CA ARG A 844 6.82 11.14 -29.72
C ARG A 844 6.14 12.20 -28.87
N THR A 845 4.92 12.58 -29.22
CA THR A 845 4.10 13.50 -28.42
C THR A 845 2.92 12.74 -27.81
N HIS A 846 2.60 13.02 -26.54
CA HIS A 846 1.41 12.51 -25.86
C HIS A 846 0.70 13.67 -25.17
N ASN A 847 -0.56 13.94 -25.53
CA ASN A 847 -1.33 15.08 -25.02
C ASN A 847 -0.59 16.42 -25.13
N GLY A 848 0.12 16.65 -26.24
CA GLY A 848 0.93 17.85 -26.45
C GLY A 848 2.28 17.87 -25.71
N VAL A 849 2.59 16.87 -24.88
CA VAL A 849 3.86 16.75 -24.16
C VAL A 849 4.86 15.92 -24.97
N PRO A 850 6.06 16.44 -25.26
CA PRO A 850 7.12 15.64 -25.84
C PRO A 850 7.58 14.55 -24.87
N LEU A 851 7.76 13.35 -25.42
CA LEU A 851 8.27 12.17 -24.75
C LEU A 851 9.51 11.66 -25.48
N GLY A 852 10.44 11.08 -24.72
CA GLY A 852 11.58 10.34 -25.24
C GLY A 852 12.91 10.91 -24.79
N PHE A 853 13.83 11.15 -25.72
CA PHE A 853 15.10 11.81 -25.46
C PHE A 853 15.18 13.13 -26.23
N PHE A 854 15.07 14.25 -25.51
CA PHE A 854 15.00 15.58 -26.13
C PHE A 854 15.50 16.67 -25.18
N MET A 855 15.64 17.88 -25.74
CA MET A 855 15.98 19.09 -25.00
C MET A 855 14.72 19.88 -24.71
N GLU A 856 14.44 20.13 -23.43
CA GLU A 856 13.36 21.01 -22.99
C GLU A 856 13.90 22.46 -22.90
N PRO A 857 13.40 23.37 -23.75
CA PRO A 857 13.84 24.76 -23.73
C PRO A 857 13.36 25.48 -22.47
N SER A 858 14.16 26.40 -21.96
CA SER A 858 13.79 27.31 -20.88
C SER A 858 13.67 28.74 -21.40
N ARG A 859 12.89 29.58 -20.72
CA ARG A 859 12.77 31.02 -21.02
C ARG A 859 14.13 31.71 -20.96
N ASP A 860 14.96 31.32 -20.00
CA ASP A 860 16.39 31.60 -20.04
C ASP A 860 17.08 30.43 -20.76
N ARG A 861 17.63 30.68 -21.96
CA ARG A 861 18.36 29.66 -22.73
C ARG A 861 19.46 28.99 -21.89
N LYS A 862 19.98 29.65 -20.85
CA LYS A 862 21.00 29.11 -19.94
C LYS A 862 20.49 28.00 -19.02
N ASP A 863 19.17 27.82 -18.88
CA ASP A 863 18.54 26.84 -18.00
C ASP A 863 17.85 25.68 -18.74
N ALA A 864 18.22 25.46 -20.01
CA ALA A 864 17.71 24.32 -20.78
C ALA A 864 17.99 22.98 -20.07
N ARG A 865 17.06 22.04 -20.28
CA ARG A 865 17.04 20.76 -19.57
C ARG A 865 17.11 19.61 -20.57
N LEU A 866 17.92 18.61 -20.25
CA LEU A 866 17.99 17.37 -21.02
C LEU A 866 17.05 16.35 -20.40
N VAL A 867 16.08 15.85 -21.17
CA VAL A 867 15.02 14.96 -20.67
C VAL A 867 15.19 13.56 -21.24
N PHE A 868 15.11 12.55 -20.36
CA PHE A 868 15.11 11.13 -20.68
C PHE A 868 13.87 10.47 -20.11
N ASP A 869 13.02 9.95 -20.99
CA ASP A 869 11.78 9.28 -20.61
C ASP A 869 11.87 7.77 -20.82
N PHE A 870 11.47 7.04 -19.80
CA PHE A 870 11.53 5.59 -19.75
C PHE A 870 10.17 5.00 -19.36
N LYS A 871 9.92 3.81 -19.88
CA LYS A 871 8.93 2.86 -19.35
C LYS A 871 9.64 1.85 -18.46
N THR A 872 8.94 1.30 -17.47
CA THR A 872 9.47 0.33 -16.52
C THR A 872 8.77 -1.02 -16.67
N ARG A 873 9.53 -2.08 -16.44
CA ARG A 873 9.01 -3.44 -16.45
C ARG A 873 9.48 -4.19 -15.21
N GLY A 874 8.52 -4.58 -14.36
CA GLY A 874 8.81 -5.33 -13.15
C GLY A 874 9.47 -6.67 -13.43
N ALA A 875 10.55 -6.97 -12.71
CA ALA A 875 11.13 -8.29 -12.64
C ALA A 875 10.22 -9.22 -11.81
N MET A 876 10.13 -10.50 -12.17
CA MET A 876 9.37 -11.47 -11.38
C MET A 876 10.03 -11.64 -10.00
N PRO A 877 9.30 -11.38 -8.88
CA PRO A 877 9.83 -11.57 -7.54
C PRO A 877 10.13 -13.05 -7.25
N GLU A 878 11.05 -13.31 -6.31
CA GLU A 878 11.45 -14.68 -5.97
C GLU A 878 10.29 -15.53 -5.46
N GLU A 879 9.35 -14.96 -4.72
CA GLU A 879 8.19 -15.64 -4.17
C GLU A 879 7.23 -16.08 -5.26
N ASP A 880 7.11 -15.31 -6.33
CA ASP A 880 6.28 -15.66 -7.47
C ASP A 880 6.91 -16.83 -8.24
N LYS A 881 8.24 -16.81 -8.42
CA LYS A 881 9.01 -17.95 -8.96
C LYS A 881 8.80 -19.18 -8.08
N ALA A 882 9.00 -19.05 -6.77
CA ALA A 882 8.85 -20.12 -5.79
C ALA A 882 7.41 -20.67 -5.73
N ALA A 883 6.40 -19.81 -5.85
CA ALA A 883 4.99 -20.21 -5.86
C ALA A 883 4.67 -21.04 -7.11
N LEU A 884 5.17 -20.65 -8.28
CA LEU A 884 5.00 -21.42 -9.52
C LEU A 884 5.74 -22.76 -9.47
N LEU A 885 6.98 -22.78 -8.97
CA LEU A 885 7.72 -24.03 -8.77
C LEU A 885 7.07 -24.93 -7.71
N ALA A 886 6.47 -24.34 -6.67
CA ALA A 886 5.69 -25.08 -5.69
C ALA A 886 4.45 -25.73 -6.32
N VAL A 887 3.81 -25.07 -7.30
CA VAL A 887 2.72 -25.69 -8.06
C VAL A 887 3.20 -26.94 -8.81
N ALA A 888 4.37 -26.89 -9.46
CA ALA A 888 4.94 -28.06 -10.13
C ALA A 888 5.17 -29.23 -9.15
N ARG A 889 5.84 -28.96 -8.02
CA ARG A 889 6.07 -29.98 -6.96
C ARG A 889 4.76 -30.51 -6.35
N MET A 890 3.79 -29.62 -6.16
CA MET A 890 2.47 -30.00 -5.64
C MET A 890 1.72 -30.88 -6.63
N ALA A 891 1.83 -30.64 -7.94
CA ALA A 891 1.22 -31.50 -8.95
C ALA A 891 1.76 -32.93 -8.85
N ASP A 892 3.09 -33.11 -8.79
CA ASP A 892 3.69 -34.44 -8.61
C ASP A 892 3.19 -35.12 -7.33
N SER A 893 3.23 -34.41 -6.19
CA SER A 893 2.78 -34.97 -4.91
C SER A 893 1.28 -35.32 -4.89
N LEU A 894 0.46 -34.56 -5.62
CA LEU A 894 -1.00 -34.71 -5.64
C LEU A 894 -1.41 -35.91 -6.49
N PHE A 895 -0.73 -36.16 -7.61
CA PHE A 895 -1.04 -37.25 -8.53
C PHE A 895 -0.35 -38.56 -8.15
N LYS A 896 0.80 -38.52 -7.47
CA LYS A 896 1.59 -39.70 -7.10
C LYS A 896 0.78 -40.84 -6.46
N PRO A 897 -0.11 -40.62 -5.48
CA PRO A 897 -0.90 -41.72 -4.89
C PRO A 897 -1.79 -42.46 -5.88
N TYR A 898 -2.21 -41.79 -6.96
CA TYR A 898 -3.06 -42.36 -8.01
C TYR A 898 -2.23 -43.06 -9.09
N LEU A 899 -1.04 -42.53 -9.38
CA LEU A 899 -0.12 -43.11 -10.34
C LEU A 899 0.56 -44.38 -9.80
N ASP A 900 0.84 -44.41 -8.49
CA ASP A 900 1.51 -45.53 -7.81
C ASP A 900 0.54 -46.65 -7.40
N GLU A 901 -0.78 -46.41 -7.42
CA GLU A 901 -1.79 -47.43 -7.05
C GLU A 901 -1.82 -48.54 -8.10
N LYS A 902 -1.57 -49.77 -7.64
CA LYS A 902 -1.47 -50.95 -8.51
C LYS A 902 -2.84 -51.57 -8.78
N SER A 903 -3.78 -51.51 -7.84
CA SER A 903 -5.11 -52.11 -7.94
C SER A 903 -6.05 -51.21 -8.77
N PRO A 904 -6.61 -51.70 -9.90
CA PRO A 904 -7.59 -50.96 -10.70
C PRO A 904 -8.84 -50.55 -9.90
N GLU A 905 -9.34 -51.44 -9.04
CA GLU A 905 -10.53 -51.21 -8.20
C GLU A 905 -10.29 -50.10 -7.16
N ARG A 906 -9.14 -50.12 -6.48
CA ARG A 906 -8.78 -49.06 -5.52
C ARG A 906 -8.56 -47.72 -6.22
N LEU A 907 -7.90 -47.72 -7.38
CA LEU A 907 -7.71 -46.53 -8.19
C LEU A 907 -9.06 -45.94 -8.62
N LEU A 908 -9.98 -46.75 -9.11
CA LEU A 908 -11.33 -46.34 -9.48
C LEU A 908 -12.08 -45.74 -8.29
N LYS A 909 -12.02 -46.39 -7.11
CA LYS A 909 -12.64 -45.91 -5.88
C LYS A 909 -12.09 -44.54 -5.45
N GLU A 910 -10.78 -44.34 -5.51
CA GLU A 910 -10.17 -43.05 -5.16
C GLU A 910 -10.48 -41.96 -6.19
N LEU A 911 -10.54 -42.31 -7.48
CA LEU A 911 -10.96 -41.37 -8.52
C LEU A 911 -12.44 -41.01 -8.36
N LYS A 912 -13.36 -41.92 -8.03
CA LYS A 912 -14.78 -41.54 -7.82
C LYS A 912 -15.00 -40.49 -6.70
N LYS A 913 -14.02 -40.24 -5.80
CA LYS A 913 -14.11 -39.22 -4.74
C LYS A 913 -13.94 -37.75 -5.17
N LEU A 914 -13.65 -37.46 -6.44
CA LEU A 914 -13.46 -36.10 -7.02
C LEU A 914 -12.32 -35.25 -6.42
N LYS A 915 -11.71 -35.65 -5.30
CA LYS A 915 -10.69 -34.89 -4.56
C LYS A 915 -9.48 -34.49 -5.41
N LEU A 916 -9.05 -35.36 -6.32
CA LEU A 916 -7.93 -35.07 -7.23
C LEU A 916 -8.29 -33.97 -8.22
N PHE A 917 -9.40 -34.16 -8.95
CA PHE A 917 -9.89 -33.20 -9.94
C PHE A 917 -10.17 -31.85 -9.32
N ASP A 918 -10.78 -31.83 -8.14
CA ASP A 918 -11.10 -30.60 -7.44
C ASP A 918 -9.85 -29.79 -7.06
N ARG A 919 -8.84 -30.47 -6.50
CA ARG A 919 -7.58 -29.84 -6.09
C ARG A 919 -6.67 -29.48 -7.26
N ALA A 920 -6.77 -30.20 -8.38
CA ALA A 920 -6.00 -29.91 -9.59
C ALA A 920 -6.64 -28.80 -10.43
N PHE A 921 -7.97 -28.83 -10.63
CA PHE A 921 -8.65 -28.08 -11.67
C PHE A 921 -9.86 -27.24 -11.23
N HIS A 922 -10.74 -27.71 -10.33
CA HIS A 922 -12.07 -27.10 -10.16
C HIS A 922 -12.23 -26.08 -8.99
N SER A 923 -11.55 -26.25 -7.85
CA SER A 923 -11.67 -25.37 -6.66
C SER A 923 -13.08 -25.28 -6.03
N GLY A 924 -13.64 -26.38 -5.55
CA GLY A 924 -14.90 -26.44 -4.80
C GLY A 924 -14.82 -25.79 -3.41
N ASP A 925 -13.62 -25.66 -2.84
CA ASP A 925 -13.34 -24.86 -1.65
C ASP A 925 -12.88 -23.44 -2.06
N LEU A 926 -13.75 -22.45 -1.93
CA LEU A 926 -13.44 -21.04 -2.20
C LEU A 926 -12.25 -20.51 -1.36
N ALA A 927 -11.90 -21.17 -0.25
CA ALA A 927 -10.74 -20.82 0.56
C ALA A 927 -9.42 -21.39 0.02
N LYS A 928 -9.44 -22.36 -0.92
CA LYS A 928 -8.25 -23.03 -1.46
C LYS A 928 -8.33 -23.22 -2.98
N LEU A 929 -7.66 -22.32 -3.70
CA LEU A 929 -7.51 -22.43 -5.15
C LEU A 929 -6.80 -23.74 -5.56
N SER A 930 -7.35 -24.40 -6.59
CA SER A 930 -6.74 -25.52 -7.29
C SER A 930 -5.41 -25.13 -7.95
N LEU A 931 -4.59 -26.12 -8.31
CA LEU A 931 -3.29 -25.86 -8.95
C LEU A 931 -3.43 -25.05 -10.24
N PHE A 932 -4.39 -25.40 -11.10
CA PHE A 932 -4.68 -24.65 -12.33
C PHE A 932 -5.14 -23.21 -12.06
N HIS A 933 -6.02 -23.01 -11.07
CA HIS A 933 -6.49 -21.67 -10.72
C HIS A 933 -5.38 -20.81 -10.10
N ARG A 934 -4.41 -21.42 -9.40
CA ARG A 934 -3.20 -20.72 -8.94
C ARG A 934 -2.35 -20.25 -10.12
N ILE A 935 -2.13 -21.11 -11.12
CA ILE A 935 -1.43 -20.72 -12.36
C ILE A 935 -2.17 -19.56 -13.03
N ARG A 936 -3.48 -19.67 -13.28
CA ARG A 936 -4.27 -18.60 -13.91
C ARG A 936 -4.24 -17.29 -13.12
N ARG A 937 -4.37 -17.34 -11.79
CA ARG A 937 -4.27 -16.17 -10.92
C ARG A 937 -2.90 -15.49 -11.06
N MET A 938 -1.82 -16.28 -11.07
CA MET A 938 -0.48 -15.76 -11.28
C MET A 938 -0.32 -15.15 -12.67
N MET A 939 -0.86 -15.77 -13.73
CA MET A 939 -0.82 -15.20 -15.08
C MET A 939 -1.51 -13.84 -15.15
N GLY A 940 -2.60 -13.63 -14.39
CA GLY A 940 -3.26 -12.32 -14.27
C GLY A 940 -2.36 -11.21 -13.70
N LEU A 941 -1.31 -11.57 -12.94
CA LEU A 941 -0.30 -10.60 -12.46
C LEU A 941 0.74 -10.26 -13.54
N TYR A 942 0.94 -11.15 -14.53
CA TYR A 942 1.92 -11.04 -15.61
C TYR A 942 1.19 -10.96 -16.95
N TYR A 943 0.60 -9.82 -17.24
CA TYR A 943 -0.24 -9.61 -18.43
C TYR A 943 0.41 -10.04 -19.77
N PRO A 944 1.74 -9.86 -20.02
CA PRO A 944 2.38 -10.43 -21.22
C PRO A 944 2.25 -11.95 -21.32
N ILE A 945 2.35 -12.68 -20.20
CA ILE A 945 2.15 -14.14 -20.15
C ILE A 945 0.68 -14.48 -20.40
N ALA A 946 -0.25 -13.78 -19.76
CA ALA A 946 -1.68 -13.96 -19.98
C ALA A 946 -2.07 -13.75 -21.45
N ARG A 947 -1.53 -12.72 -22.12
CA ARG A 947 -1.80 -12.45 -23.55
C ARG A 947 -1.27 -13.54 -24.47
N LEU A 948 -0.10 -14.11 -24.18
CA LEU A 948 0.48 -15.20 -25.00
C LEU A 948 -0.32 -16.51 -24.94
N THR A 949 -1.18 -16.66 -23.93
CA THR A 949 -1.76 -17.97 -23.57
C THR A 949 -3.29 -17.96 -23.54
N LEU A 950 -3.91 -16.84 -23.17
CA LEU A 950 -5.35 -16.63 -23.24
C LEU A 950 -5.65 -15.99 -24.59
N ALA A 951 -6.07 -16.81 -25.55
CA ALA A 951 -6.57 -16.32 -26.82
C ALA A 951 -7.75 -15.36 -26.59
N SER A 952 -7.53 -14.08 -26.93
CA SER A 952 -8.56 -13.13 -27.38
C SER A 952 -9.76 -12.94 -26.45
N GLY A 953 -9.69 -11.98 -25.51
CA GLY A 953 -10.92 -11.48 -24.87
C GLY A 953 -10.78 -10.83 -23.50
N ALA A 954 -9.66 -11.04 -22.79
CA ALA A 954 -9.38 -10.24 -21.60
C ALA A 954 -8.84 -8.88 -22.06
N GLU A 955 -9.73 -7.88 -22.14
CA GLU A 955 -9.30 -6.49 -22.25
C GLU A 955 -8.24 -6.23 -21.18
N PRO A 956 -7.13 -5.53 -21.53
CA PRO A 956 -6.16 -5.12 -20.52
C PRO A 956 -6.92 -4.42 -19.39
N PRO A 957 -6.65 -4.74 -18.11
CA PRO A 957 -7.08 -3.85 -17.04
C PRO A 957 -6.39 -2.50 -17.29
N HIS A 958 -7.14 -1.59 -17.90
CA HIS A 958 -6.78 -0.23 -18.29
C HIS A 958 -5.87 -0.12 -19.54
N GLY A 959 -6.44 0.27 -20.69
CA GLY A 959 -5.82 1.01 -21.82
C GLY A 959 -4.33 0.85 -22.15
N ARG A 960 -3.76 -0.37 -22.22
CA ARG A 960 -2.30 -0.60 -22.37
C ARG A 960 -1.94 -1.22 -23.72
N ASP A 961 -1.80 -0.40 -24.76
CA ASP A 961 -1.41 -0.87 -26.10
C ASP A 961 0.08 -0.73 -26.45
N GLY A 962 0.92 -0.16 -25.58
CA GLY A 962 2.35 0.03 -25.87
C GLY A 962 3.28 -0.82 -25.01
N ASP A 963 3.88 -1.86 -25.57
CA ASP A 963 5.07 -2.57 -25.07
C ASP A 963 4.94 -3.53 -23.86
N LEU A 964 4.30 -4.67 -24.15
CA LEU A 964 4.24 -5.87 -23.32
C LEU A 964 5.51 -6.71 -23.49
N ARG A 965 6.54 -6.47 -22.67
CA ARG A 965 7.80 -7.21 -22.78
C ARG A 965 7.98 -8.22 -21.64
N ILE A 966 8.68 -9.31 -21.95
CA ILE A 966 9.10 -10.37 -21.03
C ILE A 966 10.60 -10.16 -20.75
N GLY A 967 11.12 -10.71 -19.64
CA GLY A 967 12.54 -10.67 -19.25
C GLY A 967 13.47 -10.91 -20.39
N ALA A 968 14.60 -10.21 -20.44
CA ALA A 968 15.67 -10.56 -21.37
C ALA A 968 15.99 -12.07 -21.28
N THR A 969 15.93 -12.63 -20.07
CA THR A 969 16.18 -14.04 -19.75
C THR A 969 14.98 -14.97 -19.92
N GLY A 970 13.77 -14.44 -20.15
CA GLY A 970 12.55 -15.25 -20.26
C GLY A 970 12.15 -15.99 -18.99
N ILE A 971 12.68 -15.60 -17.82
CA ILE A 971 12.47 -16.29 -16.53
C ILE A 971 10.99 -16.45 -16.18
N GLU A 972 10.18 -15.45 -16.53
CA GLU A 972 8.74 -15.49 -16.29
C GLU A 972 8.09 -16.61 -17.09
N ILE A 973 8.46 -16.75 -18.38
CA ILE A 973 7.97 -17.81 -19.26
C ILE A 973 8.30 -19.17 -18.67
N VAL A 974 9.57 -19.40 -18.30
CA VAL A 974 10.05 -20.71 -17.86
C VAL A 974 9.34 -21.16 -16.58
N CYS A 975 9.09 -20.26 -15.63
CA CYS A 975 8.37 -20.60 -14.39
C CYS A 975 6.91 -21.01 -14.65
N PHE A 976 6.19 -20.30 -15.55
CA PHE A 976 4.83 -20.68 -15.94
C PHE A 976 4.81 -21.98 -16.76
N LEU A 977 5.77 -22.13 -17.67
CA LEU A 977 5.93 -23.31 -18.50
C LEU A 977 6.15 -24.57 -17.65
N GLU A 978 7.06 -24.52 -16.67
CA GLU A 978 7.33 -25.63 -15.75
C GLU A 978 6.08 -26.03 -14.93
N ALA A 979 5.38 -25.04 -14.35
CA ALA A 979 4.18 -25.29 -13.57
C ALA A 979 3.06 -25.95 -14.42
N ALA A 980 2.87 -25.47 -15.64
CA ALA A 980 1.88 -26.02 -16.57
C ALA A 980 2.28 -27.40 -17.09
N ALA A 981 3.56 -27.60 -17.44
CA ALA A 981 4.10 -28.86 -17.93
C ALA A 981 4.03 -29.98 -16.87
N ALA A 982 4.33 -29.68 -15.61
CA ALA A 982 4.17 -30.65 -14.53
C ALA A 982 2.71 -31.11 -14.37
N LEU A 983 1.75 -30.16 -14.44
CA LEU A 983 0.32 -30.48 -14.33
C LEU A 983 -0.18 -31.27 -15.55
N GLU A 984 0.24 -30.90 -16.77
CA GLU A 984 -0.09 -31.63 -18.01
C GLU A 984 0.47 -33.05 -17.98
N LYS A 985 1.75 -33.20 -17.65
CA LYS A 985 2.44 -34.50 -17.61
C LYS A 985 1.75 -35.47 -16.67
N ASN A 986 1.44 -35.03 -15.44
CA ASN A 986 0.76 -35.87 -14.45
C ASN A 986 -0.67 -36.21 -14.87
N THR A 987 -1.37 -35.28 -15.51
CA THR A 987 -2.71 -35.53 -16.06
C THR A 987 -2.66 -36.55 -17.20
N ALA A 988 -1.71 -36.42 -18.13
CA ALA A 988 -1.50 -37.36 -19.21
C ALA A 988 -1.15 -38.76 -18.69
N ALA A 989 -0.26 -38.85 -17.69
CA ALA A 989 0.10 -40.13 -17.07
C ALA A 989 -1.11 -40.80 -16.39
N LEU A 990 -1.98 -40.03 -15.72
CA LEU A 990 -3.18 -40.54 -15.08
C LEU A 990 -4.19 -41.07 -16.11
N ILE A 991 -4.42 -40.34 -17.19
CA ILE A 991 -5.32 -40.76 -18.27
C ILE A 991 -4.83 -42.09 -18.87
N GLU A 992 -3.55 -42.19 -19.20
CA GLU A 992 -2.97 -43.42 -19.75
C GLU A 992 -3.02 -44.58 -18.75
N ARG A 993 -2.78 -44.32 -17.46
CA ARG A 993 -2.94 -45.33 -16.40
C ARG A 993 -4.36 -45.84 -16.29
N ALA A 994 -5.35 -44.94 -16.31
CA ALA A 994 -6.77 -45.30 -16.24
C ALA A 994 -7.24 -46.09 -17.46
N LYS A 995 -6.74 -45.74 -18.66
CA LYS A 995 -6.99 -46.51 -19.90
C LYS A 995 -6.39 -47.92 -19.80
N LYS A 996 -5.11 -48.04 -19.41
CA LYS A 996 -4.45 -49.34 -19.22
C LYS A 996 -5.12 -50.22 -18.18
N ALA A 997 -5.74 -49.61 -17.16
CA ALA A 997 -6.51 -50.31 -16.14
C ALA A 997 -7.94 -50.67 -16.56
N GLY A 998 -8.40 -50.25 -17.75
CA GLY A 998 -9.77 -50.47 -18.21
C GLY A 998 -10.84 -49.60 -17.55
N ILE A 999 -10.48 -48.74 -16.60
CA ILE A 999 -11.43 -48.00 -15.75
C ILE A 999 -11.75 -46.58 -16.25
N ALA A 1000 -11.13 -46.12 -17.35
CA ALA A 1000 -11.25 -44.73 -17.81
C ALA A 1000 -12.69 -44.30 -18.10
N HIS A 1001 -13.52 -45.19 -18.64
CA HIS A 1001 -14.92 -44.95 -18.97
C HIS A 1001 -15.83 -44.87 -17.73
N GLU A 1002 -15.37 -45.39 -16.58
CA GLU A 1002 -16.11 -45.39 -15.32
C GLU A 1002 -15.83 -44.18 -14.42
N VAL A 1003 -14.85 -43.35 -14.78
CA VAL A 1003 -14.48 -42.15 -14.03
C VAL A 1003 -15.25 -40.96 -14.63
N PRO A 1004 -16.22 -40.36 -13.91
CA PRO A 1004 -17.17 -39.39 -14.48
C PRO A 1004 -16.54 -38.17 -15.14
N TYR A 1005 -15.33 -37.80 -14.72
CA TYR A 1005 -14.64 -36.58 -15.09
C TYR A 1005 -13.34 -36.83 -15.88
N MET A 1006 -13.19 -38.03 -16.44
CA MET A 1006 -12.00 -38.40 -17.23
C MET A 1006 -11.91 -37.61 -18.54
N LYS A 1007 -13.06 -37.24 -19.12
CA LYS A 1007 -13.13 -36.41 -20.32
C LYS A 1007 -12.55 -35.02 -20.04
N GLU A 1008 -12.92 -34.42 -18.92
CA GLU A 1008 -12.48 -33.11 -18.46
C GLU A 1008 -10.98 -33.08 -18.18
N PHE A 1009 -10.40 -34.17 -17.64
CA PHE A 1009 -8.94 -34.29 -17.57
C PHE A 1009 -8.29 -34.23 -18.97
N GLY A 1010 -8.90 -34.85 -19.98
CA GLY A 1010 -8.47 -34.78 -21.37
C GLY A 1010 -8.56 -33.36 -21.95
N GLU A 1011 -9.62 -32.63 -21.62
CA GLU A 1011 -9.81 -31.23 -22.01
C GLU A 1011 -8.77 -30.33 -21.35
N PHE A 1012 -8.51 -30.49 -20.04
CA PHE A 1012 -7.49 -29.74 -19.32
C PHE A 1012 -6.07 -30.05 -19.81
N LYS A 1013 -5.77 -31.31 -20.11
CA LYS A 1013 -4.50 -31.71 -20.74
C LYS A 1013 -4.30 -30.96 -22.07
N THR A 1014 -5.32 -30.96 -22.93
CA THR A 1014 -5.28 -30.30 -24.24
C THR A 1014 -5.17 -28.78 -24.10
N LEU A 1015 -5.89 -28.19 -23.15
CA LEU A 1015 -5.79 -26.77 -22.82
C LEU A 1015 -4.39 -26.39 -22.34
N LEU A 1016 -3.82 -27.14 -21.40
CA LEU A 1016 -2.46 -26.90 -20.90
C LEU A 1016 -1.44 -27.00 -22.03
N ALA A 1017 -1.50 -28.06 -22.83
CA ALA A 1017 -0.58 -28.29 -23.93
C ALA A 1017 -0.68 -27.21 -25.02
N GLY A 1018 -1.89 -26.97 -25.55
CA GLY A 1018 -2.10 -26.12 -26.73
C GLY A 1018 -2.21 -24.63 -26.42
N ARG A 1019 -2.77 -24.25 -25.27
CA ARG A 1019 -3.02 -22.82 -24.94
C ARG A 1019 -1.96 -22.23 -24.02
N ILE A 1020 -1.24 -23.03 -23.23
CA ILE A 1020 -0.24 -22.51 -22.27
C ILE A 1020 1.17 -22.94 -22.66
N ILE A 1021 1.43 -24.25 -22.74
CA ILE A 1021 2.78 -24.79 -22.91
C ILE A 1021 3.35 -24.45 -24.28
N ALA A 1022 2.65 -24.75 -25.38
CA ALA A 1022 3.18 -24.54 -26.72
C ALA A 1022 3.52 -23.06 -27.03
N PRO A 1023 2.62 -22.07 -26.78
CA PRO A 1023 2.94 -20.67 -27.03
C PRO A 1023 4.09 -20.14 -26.18
N LEU A 1024 4.20 -20.58 -24.93
CA LEU A 1024 5.27 -20.18 -24.02
C LEU A 1024 6.62 -20.79 -24.44
N ALA A 1025 6.65 -22.08 -24.78
CA ALA A 1025 7.86 -22.75 -25.25
C ALA A 1025 8.38 -22.11 -26.54
N GLU A 1026 7.50 -21.90 -27.55
CA GLU A 1026 7.87 -21.27 -28.82
C GLU A 1026 8.48 -19.87 -28.59
N LYS A 1027 7.82 -19.06 -27.75
CA LYS A 1027 8.31 -17.73 -27.40
C LYS A 1027 9.68 -17.76 -26.73
N TYR A 1028 9.88 -18.68 -25.77
CA TYR A 1028 11.16 -18.83 -25.08
C TYR A 1028 12.29 -19.25 -26.03
N GLU A 1029 12.03 -20.24 -26.88
CA GLU A 1029 13.03 -20.77 -27.81
C GLU A 1029 13.47 -19.73 -28.84
N ARG A 1030 12.52 -18.99 -29.40
CA ARG A 1030 12.80 -17.98 -30.41
C ARG A 1030 13.52 -16.76 -29.83
N ASP A 1031 13.03 -16.24 -28.70
CA ASP A 1031 13.40 -14.89 -28.27
C ASP A 1031 14.41 -14.86 -27.09
N HIS A 1032 14.48 -15.92 -26.28
CA HIS A 1032 15.20 -15.88 -24.98
C HIS A 1032 16.31 -16.94 -24.86
N ARG A 1033 16.09 -18.16 -25.37
CA ARG A 1033 17.07 -19.26 -25.35
C ARG A 1033 18.42 -18.88 -26.00
N PRO A 1034 18.48 -18.18 -27.15
CA PRO A 1034 19.74 -17.76 -27.75
C PRO A 1034 20.51 -16.75 -26.88
N VAL A 1035 19.79 -15.83 -26.22
CA VAL A 1035 20.38 -14.83 -25.31
C VAL A 1035 20.99 -15.51 -24.09
N ASN A 1036 20.25 -16.42 -23.45
CA ASN A 1036 20.72 -17.16 -22.28
C ASN A 1036 21.96 -18.01 -22.62
N ARG A 1037 21.96 -18.71 -23.76
CA ARG A 1037 23.14 -19.49 -24.21
C ARG A 1037 24.38 -18.62 -24.40
N ARG A 1038 24.25 -17.45 -25.03
CA ARG A 1038 25.37 -16.50 -25.18
C ARG A 1038 25.86 -15.97 -23.83
N MET A 1039 24.94 -15.66 -22.93
CA MET A 1039 25.25 -15.17 -21.58
C MET A 1039 26.02 -16.22 -20.76
N LEU A 1040 25.55 -17.47 -20.76
CA LEU A 1040 26.18 -18.57 -20.02
C LEU A 1040 27.55 -18.93 -20.59
N LYS A 1041 27.70 -18.97 -21.92
CA LYS A 1041 28.99 -19.21 -22.57
C LYS A 1041 30.05 -18.17 -22.19
N ARG A 1042 29.64 -16.92 -21.96
CA ARG A 1042 30.54 -15.80 -21.64
C ARG A 1042 30.85 -15.62 -20.16
N GLY A 1043 30.03 -16.16 -19.25
CA GLY A 1043 30.19 -15.94 -17.81
C GLY A 1043 29.67 -14.58 -17.32
N VAL A 1044 29.98 -14.26 -16.06
CA VAL A 1044 29.54 -13.03 -15.39
C VAL A 1044 30.40 -11.84 -15.81
N THR A 1045 29.75 -10.75 -16.20
CA THR A 1045 30.33 -9.46 -16.62
C THR A 1045 29.63 -8.33 -15.85
N ASP A 1046 30.22 -7.13 -15.81
CA ASP A 1046 29.58 -5.95 -15.21
C ASP A 1046 28.24 -5.58 -15.90
N TRP A 1047 28.04 -5.98 -17.16
CA TRP A 1047 26.80 -5.73 -17.92
C TRP A 1047 25.67 -6.71 -17.56
N ASN A 1048 25.99 -8.00 -17.37
CA ASN A 1048 25.00 -9.07 -17.21
C ASN A 1048 24.87 -9.61 -15.78
N ARG A 1049 25.64 -9.10 -14.82
CA ARG A 1049 25.70 -9.62 -13.44
C ARG A 1049 24.32 -9.83 -12.81
N HIS A 1050 23.36 -8.93 -13.06
CA HIS A 1050 22.01 -9.04 -12.52
C HIS A 1050 21.08 -9.98 -13.31
N TYR A 1051 21.44 -10.38 -14.53
CA TYR A 1051 20.68 -11.29 -15.38
C TYR A 1051 21.26 -12.71 -15.39
N TYR A 1052 22.55 -12.87 -15.11
CA TYR A 1052 23.23 -14.16 -15.18
C TYR A 1052 22.56 -15.25 -14.33
N PRO A 1053 22.19 -15.03 -13.05
CA PRO A 1053 21.51 -16.04 -12.25
C PRO A 1053 20.14 -16.45 -12.83
N GLU A 1054 19.41 -15.51 -13.42
CA GLU A 1054 18.12 -15.79 -14.06
C GLU A 1054 18.30 -16.57 -15.37
N ALA A 1055 19.34 -16.26 -16.16
CA ALA A 1055 19.67 -16.99 -17.38
C ALA A 1055 20.07 -18.45 -17.07
N GLU A 1056 20.86 -18.66 -16.02
CA GLU A 1056 21.26 -19.98 -15.54
C GLU A 1056 20.05 -20.81 -15.11
N PHE A 1057 19.20 -20.22 -14.26
CA PHE A 1057 17.97 -20.86 -13.82
C PHE A 1057 17.05 -21.21 -15.01
N SER A 1058 16.80 -20.27 -15.91
CA SER A 1058 15.94 -20.47 -17.09
C SER A 1058 16.48 -21.59 -17.99
N ALA A 1059 17.80 -21.66 -18.20
CA ALA A 1059 18.43 -22.71 -19.00
C ALA A 1059 18.34 -24.08 -18.32
N LEU A 1060 18.54 -24.13 -17.00
CA LEU A 1060 18.46 -25.37 -16.21
C LEU A 1060 17.05 -25.96 -16.23
N VAL A 1061 16.03 -25.15 -15.94
CA VAL A 1061 14.63 -25.61 -15.90
C VAL A 1061 14.17 -26.03 -17.31
N TYR A 1062 14.43 -25.21 -18.33
CA TYR A 1062 14.06 -25.54 -19.70
C TYR A 1062 14.75 -26.81 -20.22
N GLY A 1063 16.05 -26.95 -19.96
CA GLY A 1063 16.80 -28.16 -20.33
C GLY A 1063 16.30 -29.42 -19.62
N GLY A 1064 15.82 -29.30 -18.38
CA GLY A 1064 15.14 -30.38 -17.67
C GLY A 1064 13.84 -30.84 -18.37
N MET A 1065 13.01 -29.88 -18.79
CA MET A 1065 11.77 -30.16 -19.53
C MET A 1065 12.02 -30.82 -20.89
N GLU A 1066 13.01 -30.33 -21.65
CA GLU A 1066 13.37 -30.87 -22.97
C GLU A 1066 13.85 -32.33 -22.86
N LYS A 1067 14.70 -32.63 -21.87
CA LYS A 1067 15.13 -34.01 -21.57
C LYS A 1067 13.95 -34.91 -21.18
N ALA A 1068 12.98 -34.41 -20.42
CA ALA A 1068 11.79 -35.17 -20.04
C ALA A 1068 10.86 -35.44 -21.23
N ARG A 1069 10.80 -34.52 -22.21
CA ARG A 1069 10.01 -34.67 -23.44
C ARG A 1069 10.63 -35.69 -24.39
N ASN A 1070 11.95 -35.70 -24.53
CA ASN A 1070 12.69 -36.59 -25.45
C ASN A 1070 12.90 -38.02 -24.92
N ARG A 1071 12.52 -38.31 -23.66
CA ARG A 1071 12.55 -39.66 -23.06
C ARG A 1071 11.25 -40.45 -23.26
N LYS A 1072 10.28 -39.88 -23.96
CA LYS A 1072 9.10 -40.57 -24.48
C LYS A 1072 9.36 -40.98 -25.91
#